data_AF-A0A917JDP6-F1
#
_entry.id   AF-A0A917JDP6-F1
#
_cell.length_a   1.000
_cell.length_b   1.000
_cell.length_c   1.000
_cell.angle_alpha   90.00
_cell.angle_beta   90.00
_cell.angle_gamma   90.00
#
_symmetry.space_group_name_H-M   'P 1'
#
loop_
_entity.id
_entity.type
_entity.pdbx_description
1 polymer ?
#
loop_
_entity_poly.entity_id
_entity_poly.type
_entity_poly.pdbx_seq_one_letter_code
_entity_poly.pdbx_strand_id
1 'polypeptide(L)'
;MVISNADAGPGTLREALTKAAANGNTEKDYINFNLPDVSEAGRTINLTSDLPDLSSNLSIDGSTQNGAKLGLSSAKVILKTLRNKITIILFKGKDVEQVEFYGLYFLDTSNPCISDPDAAAHTTMQITNAKNIIIGGQNKGNVFNGYNYGNLRFKNIDGIEFADNLFGQSPYAFQAVCSGGIDLNEVTNVNIGGTNKTNTFISGLTITLKQTQTTSAFNIINNYFSIYSDGVTTDHSFDGTSIVVSGSIINTTDVQPKVKFLFRDNLMTHFSTGAIKFYSVDGNINIEHNWFGIDKSGIIPLNLKKAHPGDGVAVFLESVNAEVVIGSENPDDGNKIAYTTTGIVNWNSKYVKVLRNSFKCVTYKEYSANGLITIPTITTSQLTASYIKGLATPGASVDVFASDDCTNCSPETFIGNTIASSTGEWQYNFTKSYTRSIIANAHVLKQSSHFTKPLINAAKVVVTNFDCGQSGKIAGIEVSNTEKIKWINEKGEIVSTELELKNAVPGRYKLIIGEFCTVESDYFTIQDARPQIYSSFIAVKNSECGKSNGSITNLFASTSSGSQLTYAWFDQDGKQVAQTRDITNLAAGNYTIKVSSSSCTTEYGPITIKNTTGPNIDETTASIQSTPCNQSTGGVINLTITGGTGTLKYSWKNAQNQVVATTKDLKNQPAGKYILQVNDDSDCGPVYSSAFEITETNSIIIDVSGVNQTNTTCNNNNGSITGINTIGASTYEWRDNNDQLVGTTLNLSNVGPGKYHLVALNATCSKVSMEYTIVKQQINSGYTSTKVLTPAYCNQDNGSIQVIFDTQQPKAVRWENNSGVTIGHNALLQNLDAGTYQLYVTDDNGCESAYLAYAISRIAPMEITLNSEVKTDDQCTQKLGSIQNVAITGGKQPYTYKWLNSAGGQIASTAALINVTEGTYELQVTDATGCDMVSHTYTIQNQTSALAAPVVASNIQLCGPGQAVVNVANPGTGYTYRIYDSKTGNKVIAEQKSSRLTVNVKDSRSIYISRLLGSCESQRTEVLVAVGVSGTTIPNTITPNGDGINDLWQIKGMENYPAAQVQLFNRNGQKVFESRGYASAFDGTRNGQPLPIGTYFYIINLGSGCNLFSGSLTIIR
;
A
#
# COMPACT_ATOMS: atom_id res chain seq x y z
N MET A 1 40.34 2.33 26.09
CA MET A 1 39.24 2.83 26.94
C MET A 1 38.89 4.24 26.50
N VAL A 2 37.60 4.51 26.28
CA VAL A 2 37.06 5.83 25.92
C VAL A 2 36.69 6.57 27.19
N ILE A 3 37.28 7.74 27.41
CA ILE A 3 37.13 8.56 28.63
C ILE A 3 36.73 10.01 28.31
N SER A 4 36.54 10.34 27.03
CA SER A 4 36.10 11.64 26.55
C SER A 4 34.91 11.48 25.62
N ASN A 5 33.88 12.31 25.80
CA ASN A 5 32.69 12.36 24.96
C ASN A 5 32.82 13.36 23.78
N ALA A 6 34.02 13.92 23.57
CA ALA A 6 34.32 14.72 22.39
C ALA A 6 34.40 13.85 21.12
N ASP A 7 34.17 14.46 19.95
CA ASP A 7 34.25 13.79 18.63
C ASP A 7 35.68 13.33 18.29
N ALA A 8 36.69 14.12 18.67
CA ALA A 8 38.10 13.86 18.36
C ALA A 8 39.05 14.33 19.48
N GLY A 9 40.27 13.80 19.48
CA GLY A 9 41.31 14.12 20.46
C GLY A 9 41.56 13.00 21.47
N PRO A 10 42.43 13.24 22.48
CA PRO A 10 42.81 12.23 23.45
C PRO A 10 41.61 11.67 24.24
N GLY A 11 41.58 10.34 24.39
CA GLY A 11 40.56 9.62 25.15
C GLY A 11 39.21 9.45 24.44
N THR A 12 39.08 9.86 23.18
CA THR A 12 37.83 9.76 22.41
C THR A 12 37.65 8.40 21.74
N LEU A 13 36.41 8.10 21.30
CA LEU A 13 36.11 6.90 20.51
C LEU A 13 36.93 6.87 19.20
N ARG A 14 37.10 8.02 18.55
CA ARG A 14 37.89 8.16 17.33
C ARG A 14 39.34 7.74 17.55
N GLU A 15 39.97 8.24 18.61
CA GLU A 15 41.34 7.83 18.96
C GLU A 15 41.44 6.34 19.28
N ALA A 16 40.44 5.78 19.98
CA ALA A 16 40.41 4.35 20.30
C ALA A 16 40.34 3.48 19.03
N LEU A 17 39.52 3.86 18.05
CA LEU A 17 39.44 3.17 16.75
C LEU A 17 40.75 3.28 15.96
N THR A 18 41.38 4.45 15.93
CA THR A 18 42.70 4.63 15.29
C THR A 18 43.78 3.76 15.95
N LYS A 19 43.75 3.62 17.29
CA LYS A 19 44.69 2.75 18.02
C LYS A 19 44.44 1.27 17.73
N ALA A 20 43.18 0.84 17.68
CA ALA A 20 42.83 -0.53 17.32
C ALA A 20 43.33 -0.88 15.91
N ALA A 21 43.12 0.02 14.93
CA ALA A 21 43.65 -0.17 13.58
C ALA A 21 45.19 -0.26 13.54
N ALA A 22 45.89 0.44 14.45
CA ALA A 22 47.35 0.40 14.54
C ALA A 22 47.90 -0.87 15.21
N ASN A 23 47.10 -1.56 16.04
CA ASN A 23 47.48 -2.82 16.70
C ASN A 23 47.53 -4.02 15.75
N GLY A 24 46.95 -3.88 14.54
CA GLY A 24 46.85 -4.96 13.57
C GLY A 24 45.71 -5.93 13.90
N ASN A 25 45.74 -7.13 13.31
CA ASN A 25 44.61 -8.07 13.33
C ASN A 25 44.89 -9.36 14.12
N THR A 26 45.95 -9.44 14.94
CA THR A 26 46.33 -10.69 15.63
C THR A 26 45.65 -10.91 16.97
N GLU A 27 45.45 -9.85 17.73
CA GLU A 27 44.77 -9.90 19.04
C GLU A 27 43.45 -9.13 18.96
N LYS A 28 42.52 -9.47 19.86
CA LYS A 28 41.23 -8.80 19.91
C LYS A 28 41.31 -7.50 20.69
N ASP A 29 40.96 -6.40 20.04
CA ASP A 29 40.87 -5.08 20.64
C ASP A 29 39.51 -4.88 21.33
N TYR A 30 39.55 -4.36 22.55
CA TYR A 30 38.36 -4.06 23.35
C TYR A 30 38.24 -2.55 23.60
N ILE A 31 37.28 -1.93 22.92
CA ILE A 31 36.90 -0.54 23.14
C ILE A 31 35.80 -0.48 24.19
N ASN A 32 36.22 -0.30 25.43
CA ASN A 32 35.35 -0.08 26.60
C ASN A 32 35.20 1.42 26.90
N PHE A 33 34.08 1.80 27.52
CA PHE A 33 33.72 3.18 27.85
C PHE A 33 33.76 3.40 29.37
N ASN A 34 34.35 4.53 29.79
CA ASN A 34 34.36 5.00 31.17
C ASN A 34 34.36 6.54 31.19
N LEU A 35 33.35 7.12 30.57
CA LEU A 35 33.09 8.56 30.54
C LEU A 35 32.83 9.07 31.97
N PRO A 36 33.51 10.16 32.41
CA PRO A 36 33.44 10.64 33.80
C PRO A 36 32.05 11.11 34.23
N ASP A 37 31.34 11.79 33.34
CA ASP A 37 29.96 12.22 33.59
C ASP A 37 28.99 11.11 33.17
N VAL A 38 28.36 10.50 34.17
CA VAL A 38 27.40 9.39 34.00
C VAL A 38 25.98 9.88 33.68
N SER A 39 25.76 11.20 33.59
CA SER A 39 24.52 11.77 33.06
C SER A 39 24.32 11.35 31.60
N GLU A 40 23.10 11.49 31.09
CA GLU A 40 22.82 11.21 29.67
C GLU A 40 23.61 12.14 28.74
N ALA A 41 23.69 13.43 29.08
CA ALA A 41 24.47 14.42 28.32
C ALA A 41 25.97 14.07 28.35
N GLY A 42 26.49 13.67 29.52
CA GLY A 42 27.88 13.24 29.70
C GLY A 42 28.24 11.98 28.91
N ARG A 43 27.26 11.10 28.67
CA ARG A 43 27.41 9.87 27.89
C ARG A 43 27.00 10.00 26.43
N THR A 44 26.69 11.22 25.98
CA THR A 44 26.40 11.52 24.58
C THR A 44 27.65 11.98 23.87
N ILE A 45 28.08 11.23 22.86
CA ILE A 45 29.16 11.58 21.95
C ILE A 45 28.51 12.17 20.70
N ASN A 46 28.69 13.48 20.50
CA ASN A 46 28.20 14.18 19.33
C ASN A 46 29.20 14.00 18.18
N LEU A 47 28.76 13.34 17.12
CA LEU A 47 29.59 12.96 15.98
C LEU A 47 29.23 13.84 14.79
N THR A 48 30.25 14.49 14.21
CA THR A 48 30.09 15.42 13.08
C THR A 48 30.63 14.84 11.76
N SER A 49 31.26 13.67 11.80
CA SER A 49 31.84 13.03 10.62
C SER A 49 31.97 11.52 10.85
N ASP A 50 32.20 10.77 9.77
CA ASP A 50 32.50 9.34 9.80
C ASP A 50 33.60 9.02 10.83
N LEU A 51 33.46 7.92 11.57
CA LEU A 51 34.54 7.42 12.41
C LEU A 51 35.61 6.73 11.54
N PRO A 52 36.84 6.52 12.07
CA PRO A 52 37.85 5.72 11.38
C PRO A 52 37.33 4.33 11.02
N ASP A 53 37.80 3.79 9.89
CA ASP A 53 37.43 2.45 9.43
C ASP A 53 37.74 1.39 10.51
N LEU A 54 36.86 0.39 10.60
CA LEU A 54 36.97 -0.73 11.53
C LEU A 54 38.15 -1.63 11.14
N SER A 55 38.86 -2.14 12.15
CA SER A 55 39.80 -3.26 12.04
C SER A 55 39.14 -4.59 12.39
N SER A 56 39.78 -5.71 12.04
CA SER A 56 39.33 -7.05 12.46
C SER A 56 39.60 -7.29 13.95
N ASN A 57 38.95 -8.31 14.52
CA ASN A 57 39.06 -8.70 15.93
C ASN A 57 38.80 -7.51 16.86
N LEU A 58 37.64 -6.88 16.71
CA LEU A 58 37.31 -5.63 17.39
C LEU A 58 35.98 -5.75 18.12
N SER A 59 35.96 -5.39 19.40
CA SER A 59 34.74 -5.30 20.22
C SER A 59 34.53 -3.88 20.72
N ILE A 60 33.39 -3.29 20.40
CA ILE A 60 32.99 -1.95 20.86
C ILE A 60 31.81 -2.12 21.82
N ASP A 61 32.08 -1.93 23.11
CA ASP A 61 31.12 -2.30 24.16
C ASP A 61 30.74 -1.10 25.04
N GLY A 62 29.70 -0.38 24.62
CA GLY A 62 29.07 0.70 25.39
C GLY A 62 28.44 0.23 26.70
N SER A 63 28.10 -1.06 26.85
CA SER A 63 27.51 -1.58 28.10
C SER A 63 28.49 -1.54 29.29
N THR A 64 29.79 -1.42 29.00
CA THR A 64 30.86 -1.24 30.00
C THR A 64 30.83 0.11 30.71
N GLN A 65 30.14 1.11 30.13
CA GLN A 65 29.97 2.42 30.75
C GLN A 65 29.28 2.31 32.12
N ASN A 66 29.84 3.00 33.11
CA ASN A 66 29.20 3.14 34.42
C ASN A 66 27.95 4.02 34.34
N GLY A 67 26.92 3.66 35.11
CA GLY A 67 25.64 4.37 35.16
C GLY A 67 24.45 3.51 34.74
N ALA A 68 23.26 4.10 34.81
CA ALA A 68 22.00 3.44 34.46
C ALA A 68 21.90 3.18 32.95
N LYS A 69 21.19 2.10 32.58
CA LYS A 69 20.78 1.83 31.20
C LYS A 69 19.87 2.94 30.67
N LEU A 70 19.88 3.14 29.35
CA LEU A 70 19.04 4.13 28.68
C LEU A 70 17.65 3.53 28.46
N GLY A 71 16.69 3.99 29.27
CA GLY A 71 15.30 3.59 29.21
C GLY A 71 15.09 2.06 29.30
N LEU A 72 14.34 1.51 28.34
CA LEU A 72 14.01 0.09 28.24
C LEU A 72 15.14 -0.75 27.60
N SER A 73 16.14 -0.12 26.98
CA SER A 73 17.24 -0.80 26.30
C SER A 73 18.37 -1.24 27.22
N SER A 74 19.29 -2.02 26.68
CA SER A 74 20.57 -2.39 27.30
C SER A 74 21.69 -1.36 27.04
N ALA A 75 21.43 -0.32 26.26
CA ALA A 75 22.42 0.66 25.87
C ALA A 75 22.78 1.63 27.01
N LYS A 76 24.01 2.13 27.00
CA LYS A 76 24.52 3.07 28.02
C LYS A 76 25.31 4.26 27.46
N VAL A 77 25.67 4.24 26.19
CA VAL A 77 26.41 5.32 25.51
C VAL A 77 25.61 5.75 24.29
N ILE A 78 25.45 7.06 24.10
CA ILE A 78 24.72 7.62 22.96
C ILE A 78 25.73 8.10 21.92
N LEU A 79 25.64 7.54 20.71
CA LEU A 79 26.35 8.03 19.54
C LEU A 79 25.37 8.86 18.73
N LYS A 80 25.45 10.18 18.91
CA LYS A 80 24.52 11.12 18.30
C LYS A 80 25.11 11.74 17.05
N THR A 81 24.54 11.43 15.90
CA THR A 81 24.91 12.09 14.64
C THR A 81 24.24 13.46 14.57
N LEU A 82 25.03 14.51 14.36
CA LEU A 82 24.53 15.89 14.23
C LEU A 82 24.27 16.26 12.77
N ARG A 83 23.23 17.08 12.55
CA ARG A 83 22.81 17.57 11.22
C ARG A 83 23.90 18.47 10.60
N ASN A 84 24.72 17.90 9.74
CA ASN A 84 25.45 18.61 8.68
C ASN A 84 24.97 18.07 7.33
N LYS A 85 25.07 18.85 6.25
CA LYS A 85 24.54 18.45 4.93
C LYS A 85 25.43 17.42 4.20
N ILE A 86 26.07 16.52 4.93
CA ILE A 86 27.03 15.52 4.44
C ILE A 86 26.46 14.14 4.73
N THR A 87 26.48 13.24 3.74
CA THR A 87 26.18 11.82 3.96
C THR A 87 27.20 11.23 4.93
N ILE A 88 26.79 10.92 6.16
CA ILE A 88 27.62 10.24 7.15
C ILE A 88 27.39 8.73 7.09
N ILE A 89 28.48 7.97 7.03
CA ILE A 89 28.48 6.53 7.32
C ILE A 89 29.28 6.36 8.61
N LEU A 90 28.57 6.18 9.72
CA LEU A 90 29.17 6.30 11.05
C LEU A 90 30.27 5.25 11.27
N PHE A 91 29.99 3.98 10.96
CA PHE A 91 30.96 2.90 11.00
C PHE A 91 31.14 2.27 9.61
N LYS A 92 32.38 2.23 9.13
CA LYS A 92 32.76 1.59 7.87
C LYS A 92 33.66 0.39 8.14
N GLY A 93 33.38 -0.72 7.49
CA GLY A 93 34.23 -1.91 7.54
C GLY A 93 34.39 -2.49 6.15
N LYS A 94 35.62 -2.82 5.75
CA LYS A 94 35.90 -3.54 4.51
C LYS A 94 36.97 -4.58 4.76
N ASP A 95 36.72 -5.81 4.31
CA ASP A 95 37.66 -6.93 4.44
C ASP A 95 38.00 -7.22 5.94
N VAL A 96 36.98 -7.12 6.82
CA VAL A 96 37.11 -7.28 8.28
C VAL A 96 36.52 -8.60 8.80
N GLU A 97 36.98 -9.08 9.94
CA GLU A 97 36.40 -10.26 10.60
C GLU A 97 36.31 -10.10 12.12
N GLN A 98 35.34 -10.79 12.74
CA GLN A 98 35.14 -10.81 14.20
C GLN A 98 34.94 -9.42 14.81
N VAL A 99 33.95 -8.68 14.30
CA VAL A 99 33.61 -7.34 14.78
C VAL A 99 32.31 -7.36 15.56
N GLU A 100 32.30 -6.75 16.74
CA GLU A 100 31.19 -6.81 17.70
C GLU A 100 30.78 -5.43 18.21
N PHE A 101 29.46 -5.19 18.29
CA PHE A 101 28.88 -3.95 18.80
C PHE A 101 27.87 -4.21 19.91
N TYR A 102 28.07 -3.62 21.09
CA TYR A 102 27.23 -3.85 22.26
C TYR A 102 26.85 -2.56 22.99
N GLY A 103 25.61 -2.46 23.45
CA GLY A 103 25.15 -1.44 24.40
C GLY A 103 25.26 0.01 23.91
N LEU A 104 25.15 0.25 22.60
CA LEU A 104 25.20 1.58 21.99
C LEU A 104 23.81 2.06 21.59
N TYR A 105 23.53 3.35 21.84
CA TYR A 105 22.36 4.04 21.31
C TYR A 105 22.78 4.94 20.14
N PHE A 106 22.52 4.47 18.92
CA PHE A 106 22.68 5.22 17.69
C PHE A 106 21.47 6.13 17.49
N LEU A 107 21.70 7.43 17.58
CA LEU A 107 20.67 8.45 17.48
C LEU A 107 21.00 9.44 16.37
N ASP A 108 20.13 9.51 15.36
CA ASP A 108 20.15 10.57 14.36
C ASP A 108 19.00 11.55 14.62
N THR A 109 19.33 12.84 14.80
CA THR A 109 18.32 13.90 15.03
C THR A 109 18.11 14.79 13.81
N SER A 110 18.75 14.45 12.69
CA SER A 110 18.82 15.28 11.50
C SER A 110 17.66 15.10 10.53
N ASN A 111 16.84 14.04 10.66
CA ASN A 111 15.83 13.69 9.66
C ASN A 111 14.44 13.44 10.27
N PRO A 112 13.49 14.40 10.16
CA PRO A 112 12.07 14.10 10.38
C PRO A 112 11.55 13.27 9.20
N CYS A 113 10.75 12.25 9.48
CA CYS A 113 10.18 11.25 8.57
C CYS A 113 9.55 11.73 7.23
N ILE A 114 10.36 12.27 6.33
CA ILE A 114 9.91 12.74 5.02
C ILE A 114 10.43 11.76 3.96
N SER A 115 9.53 11.33 3.08
CA SER A 115 9.79 10.57 1.85
C SER A 115 10.51 11.43 0.81
N ASP A 116 11.63 12.04 1.18
CA ASP A 116 12.46 12.81 0.28
C ASP A 116 13.56 11.89 -0.28
N PRO A 117 13.49 11.50 -1.58
CA PRO A 117 14.53 10.69 -2.22
C PRO A 117 15.89 11.39 -2.29
N ASP A 118 15.98 12.71 -2.04
CA ASP A 118 17.21 13.49 -2.04
C ASP A 118 17.79 13.76 -0.63
N ALA A 119 17.17 13.25 0.44
CA ALA A 119 17.71 13.37 1.81
C ALA A 119 19.00 12.54 1.97
N ALA A 120 20.10 13.19 2.38
CA ALA A 120 21.39 12.55 2.64
C ALA A 120 21.23 11.30 3.51
N ALA A 121 21.52 10.13 2.95
CA ALA A 121 21.29 8.84 3.61
C ALA A 121 22.34 8.59 4.70
N HIS A 122 22.12 9.10 5.90
CA HIS A 122 22.93 8.72 7.06
C HIS A 122 22.80 7.22 7.30
N THR A 123 23.93 6.52 7.29
CA THR A 123 24.04 5.08 7.48
C THR A 123 24.78 4.85 8.78
N THR A 124 24.25 4.03 9.69
CA THR A 124 24.95 3.74 10.94
C THR A 124 26.14 2.83 10.69
N MET A 125 25.94 1.77 9.88
CA MET A 125 27.00 0.82 9.56
C MET A 125 26.96 0.45 8.09
N GLN A 126 28.12 0.52 7.43
CA GLN A 126 28.33 -0.07 6.11
C GLN A 126 29.52 -1.02 6.19
N ILE A 127 29.25 -2.33 6.21
CA ILE A 127 30.28 -3.36 6.29
C ILE A 127 30.24 -4.23 5.05
N THR A 128 31.39 -4.42 4.41
CA THR A 128 31.51 -5.15 3.15
C THR A 128 32.62 -6.19 3.21
N ASN A 129 32.44 -7.33 2.55
CA ASN A 129 33.42 -8.42 2.49
C ASN A 129 33.90 -8.85 3.88
N ALA A 130 32.99 -9.23 4.78
CA ALA A 130 33.34 -9.45 6.17
C ALA A 130 32.91 -10.82 6.71
N LYS A 131 33.42 -11.20 7.87
CA LYS A 131 33.05 -12.45 8.54
C LYS A 131 32.75 -12.26 10.02
N ASN A 132 31.80 -13.02 10.56
CA ASN A 132 31.48 -13.08 11.98
C ASN A 132 31.22 -11.68 12.58
N ILE A 133 30.17 -11.02 12.12
CA ILE A 133 29.74 -9.71 12.63
C ILE A 133 28.64 -9.91 13.69
N ILE A 134 28.80 -9.34 14.88
CA ILE A 134 27.83 -9.46 15.97
C ILE A 134 27.31 -8.08 16.34
N ILE A 135 25.99 -7.92 16.32
CA ILE A 135 25.31 -6.67 16.65
C ILE A 135 24.33 -6.94 17.77
N GLY A 136 24.73 -6.51 18.96
CA GLY A 136 23.99 -6.71 20.19
C GLY A 136 24.22 -8.11 20.76
N GLY A 137 23.70 -8.34 21.95
CA GLY A 137 23.87 -9.56 22.72
C GLY A 137 22.92 -9.56 23.90
N GLN A 138 22.80 -10.68 24.61
CA GLN A 138 21.89 -10.77 25.75
C GLN A 138 22.22 -9.70 26.80
N ASN A 139 21.26 -8.83 27.12
CA ASN A 139 21.44 -7.66 28.00
C ASN A 139 22.53 -6.67 27.53
N LYS A 140 22.85 -6.70 26.24
CA LYS A 140 23.85 -5.88 25.56
C LYS A 140 23.32 -5.35 24.22
N GLY A 141 22.01 -5.35 24.05
CA GLY A 141 21.30 -4.77 22.92
C GLY A 141 21.67 -3.33 22.60
N ASN A 142 21.70 -3.02 21.31
CA ASN A 142 21.84 -1.66 20.80
C ASN A 142 20.47 -1.04 20.51
N VAL A 143 20.45 0.27 20.34
CA VAL A 143 19.25 1.01 19.92
C VAL A 143 19.58 1.81 18.67
N PHE A 144 18.73 1.70 17.65
CA PHE A 144 18.86 2.42 16.38
C PHE A 144 17.62 3.31 16.19
N ASN A 145 17.81 4.63 16.19
CA ASN A 145 16.72 5.60 16.13
C ASN A 145 17.06 6.81 15.26
N GLY A 146 16.11 7.24 14.42
CA GLY A 146 16.16 8.52 13.70
C GLY A 146 16.74 8.48 12.29
N TYR A 147 16.92 7.29 11.72
CA TYR A 147 17.51 7.08 10.39
C TYR A 147 16.45 6.74 9.33
N ASN A 148 16.70 6.93 8.03
CA ASN A 148 15.80 6.48 6.95
C ASN A 148 16.37 5.23 6.23
N TYR A 149 15.56 4.58 5.37
CA TYR A 149 15.82 3.34 4.61
C TYR A 149 17.30 2.92 4.46
N GLY A 150 17.63 1.70 4.91
CA GLY A 150 18.98 1.12 4.79
C GLY A 150 19.99 1.68 5.81
N ASN A 151 19.59 1.76 7.08
CA ASN A 151 20.44 2.24 8.19
C ASN A 151 21.69 1.37 8.36
N LEU A 152 21.51 0.05 8.27
CA LEU A 152 22.58 -0.91 8.35
C LEU A 152 22.70 -1.63 7.01
N ARG A 153 23.86 -1.53 6.38
CA ARG A 153 24.14 -2.06 5.05
C ARG A 153 25.27 -3.08 5.14
N PHE A 154 24.93 -4.33 4.88
CA PHE A 154 25.85 -5.45 4.93
C PHE A 154 25.94 -6.05 3.54
N LYS A 155 27.15 -6.14 2.99
CA LYS A 155 27.38 -6.74 1.67
C LYS A 155 28.46 -7.81 1.72
N ASN A 156 28.19 -8.99 1.15
CA ASN A 156 29.16 -10.08 1.09
C ASN A 156 29.70 -10.45 2.48
N ILE A 157 28.79 -10.85 3.38
CA ILE A 157 29.11 -11.20 4.76
C ILE A 157 28.92 -12.69 4.99
N ASP A 158 29.87 -13.35 5.63
CA ASP A 158 29.73 -14.73 6.11
C ASP A 158 29.67 -14.78 7.64
N GLY A 159 28.49 -15.06 8.18
CA GLY A 159 28.23 -15.03 9.61
C GLY A 159 27.87 -13.62 10.10
N ILE A 160 26.58 -13.38 10.34
CA ILE A 160 26.09 -12.16 11.00
C ILE A 160 25.01 -12.47 12.02
N GLU A 161 25.11 -11.88 13.21
CA GLU A 161 24.17 -12.07 14.31
C GLU A 161 23.58 -10.75 14.79
N PHE A 162 22.27 -10.72 15.01
CA PHE A 162 21.55 -9.63 15.67
C PHE A 162 20.82 -10.13 16.92
N ALA A 163 21.07 -9.51 18.07
CA ALA A 163 20.45 -9.91 19.33
C ALA A 163 20.14 -8.74 20.27
N ASP A 164 18.96 -8.75 20.89
CA ASP A 164 18.55 -7.79 21.93
C ASP A 164 18.42 -6.32 21.45
N ASN A 165 18.35 -6.08 20.13
CA ASN A 165 18.36 -4.71 19.60
C ASN A 165 16.95 -4.11 19.44
N LEU A 166 16.87 -2.79 19.58
CA LEU A 166 15.69 -1.99 19.28
C LEU A 166 15.91 -1.18 18.00
N PHE A 167 15.05 -1.35 16.99
CA PHE A 167 15.10 -0.62 15.72
C PHE A 167 13.85 0.24 15.53
N GLY A 168 14.03 1.54 15.29
CA GLY A 168 12.91 2.48 15.04
C GLY A 168 12.10 2.87 16.27
N GLN A 169 12.66 2.67 17.47
CA GLN A 169 12.02 3.02 18.73
C GLN A 169 12.97 3.84 19.60
N SER A 170 12.41 4.80 20.35
CA SER A 170 13.14 5.47 21.44
C SER A 170 13.33 4.52 22.62
N PRO A 171 14.50 4.51 23.29
CA PRO A 171 14.65 3.72 24.48
C PRO A 171 13.73 4.18 25.62
N TYR A 172 13.25 5.43 25.60
CA TYR A 172 12.51 6.04 26.71
C TYR A 172 10.98 5.99 26.56
N ALA A 173 10.48 5.82 25.35
CA ALA A 173 9.05 5.90 25.06
C ALA A 173 8.64 5.00 23.90
N PHE A 174 7.40 4.53 23.93
CA PHE A 174 6.74 3.81 22.83
C PHE A 174 6.28 4.81 21.76
N GLN A 175 7.25 5.48 21.14
CA GLN A 175 7.04 6.41 20.06
C GLN A 175 7.87 5.97 18.85
N ALA A 176 7.18 5.75 17.74
CA ALA A 176 7.81 5.48 16.46
C ALA A 176 8.57 6.72 16.01
N VAL A 177 9.83 6.52 15.67
CA VAL A 177 10.69 7.51 15.05
C VAL A 177 11.31 6.82 13.85
N CYS A 178 11.51 7.54 12.75
CA CYS A 178 12.04 6.95 11.54
C CYS A 178 13.25 6.07 11.79
N SER A 179 13.20 4.84 11.27
CA SER A 179 14.36 3.99 11.11
C SER A 179 14.29 3.32 9.76
N GLY A 180 15.39 3.38 9.01
CA GLY A 180 15.62 2.50 7.88
C GLY A 180 15.82 1.08 8.34
N GLY A 181 15.37 0.13 7.54
CA GLY A 181 15.59 -1.30 7.76
C GLY A 181 17.06 -1.74 7.72
N ILE A 182 17.27 -3.02 8.01
CA ILE A 182 18.53 -3.72 7.76
C ILE A 182 18.53 -4.18 6.30
N ASP A 183 19.60 -3.88 5.57
CA ASP A 183 19.85 -4.39 4.21
C ASP A 183 20.99 -5.41 4.24
N LEU A 184 20.63 -6.67 3.99
CA LEU A 184 21.55 -7.80 3.91
C LEU A 184 21.71 -8.23 2.46
N ASN A 185 22.82 -7.90 1.82
CA ASN A 185 23.08 -8.16 0.41
C ASN A 185 24.21 -9.18 0.22
N GLU A 186 23.97 -10.27 -0.51
CA GLU A 186 24.96 -11.33 -0.76
C GLU A 186 25.52 -11.96 0.54
N VAL A 187 24.68 -12.20 1.56
CA VAL A 187 25.12 -12.72 2.87
C VAL A 187 24.93 -14.24 3.04
N THR A 188 25.71 -14.85 3.92
CA THR A 188 25.60 -16.27 4.34
C THR A 188 25.59 -16.36 5.87
N ASN A 189 24.93 -17.39 6.42
CA ASN A 189 24.89 -17.68 7.87
C ASN A 189 24.36 -16.52 8.74
N VAL A 190 23.10 -16.15 8.54
CA VAL A 190 22.41 -15.06 9.24
C VAL A 190 21.62 -15.59 10.44
N ASN A 191 21.82 -15.01 11.61
CA ASN A 191 21.01 -15.26 12.81
C ASN A 191 20.42 -13.95 13.35
N ILE A 192 19.09 -13.83 13.37
CA ILE A 192 18.39 -12.68 13.95
C ILE A 192 17.52 -13.20 15.10
N GLY A 193 17.88 -12.82 16.32
CA GLY A 193 17.23 -13.26 17.55
C GLY A 193 17.72 -14.63 18.02
N GLY A 194 16.82 -15.43 18.60
CA GLY A 194 17.11 -16.75 19.17
C GLY A 194 16.32 -17.05 20.45
N THR A 195 16.57 -18.22 21.07
CA THR A 195 15.76 -18.71 22.21
C THR A 195 15.67 -17.72 23.38
N ASN A 196 16.77 -17.03 23.70
CA ASN A 196 16.85 -16.04 24.80
C ASN A 196 17.21 -14.64 24.30
N LYS A 197 17.12 -14.41 22.99
CA LYS A 197 17.55 -13.19 22.32
C LYS A 197 16.38 -12.69 21.49
N THR A 198 16.06 -11.42 21.61
CA THR A 198 14.86 -10.87 20.96
C THR A 198 15.20 -9.52 20.36
N ASN A 199 14.81 -9.28 19.12
CA ASN A 199 14.91 -7.94 18.56
C ASN A 199 13.50 -7.38 18.34
N THR A 200 13.40 -6.05 18.45
CA THR A 200 12.20 -5.30 18.16
C THR A 200 12.43 -4.43 16.94
N PHE A 201 11.60 -4.62 15.92
CA PHE A 201 11.67 -3.93 14.63
C PHE A 201 10.41 -3.11 14.41
N ILE A 202 10.49 -1.79 14.54
CA ILE A 202 9.40 -0.89 14.11
C ILE A 202 9.45 -0.66 12.59
N SER A 203 10.61 -0.88 11.96
CA SER A 203 10.83 -0.80 10.51
C SER A 203 11.14 -2.17 9.88
N GLY A 204 10.89 -2.34 8.57
CA GLY A 204 11.11 -3.61 7.87
C GLY A 204 12.56 -4.09 7.72
N LEU A 205 12.75 -5.34 7.32
CA LEU A 205 14.02 -6.03 7.06
C LEU A 205 14.09 -6.45 5.58
N THR A 206 15.18 -6.14 4.89
CA THR A 206 15.41 -6.52 3.49
C THR A 206 16.61 -7.44 3.37
N ILE A 207 16.42 -8.58 2.70
CA ILE A 207 17.45 -9.56 2.41
C ILE A 207 17.52 -9.76 0.90
N THR A 208 18.64 -9.39 0.30
CA THR A 208 18.93 -9.58 -1.12
C THR A 208 19.97 -10.69 -1.28
N LEU A 209 19.58 -11.76 -1.98
CA LEU A 209 20.42 -12.93 -2.21
C LEU A 209 21.00 -12.89 -3.62
N LYS A 210 22.30 -13.18 -3.71
CA LYS A 210 22.97 -13.56 -4.95
C LYS A 210 23.30 -15.04 -4.86
N GLN A 211 22.67 -15.84 -5.70
CA GLN A 211 22.69 -17.30 -5.60
C GLN A 211 24.05 -17.89 -6.07
N THR A 212 25.17 -17.53 -5.45
CA THR A 212 26.47 -18.16 -5.72
C THR A 212 26.65 -19.40 -4.83
N GLN A 213 26.27 -20.57 -5.34
CA GLN A 213 26.75 -21.95 -5.04
C GLN A 213 27.16 -22.40 -3.60
N THR A 214 26.94 -21.64 -2.54
CA THR A 214 27.41 -21.93 -1.17
C THR A 214 26.25 -22.25 -0.23
N THR A 215 26.43 -23.22 0.66
CA THR A 215 25.42 -23.59 1.66
C THR A 215 25.26 -22.48 2.68
N SER A 216 24.04 -21.97 2.88
CA SER A 216 23.76 -20.84 3.78
C SER A 216 22.52 -21.09 4.62
N ALA A 217 22.55 -20.68 5.89
CA ALA A 217 21.40 -20.71 6.79
C ALA A 217 20.96 -19.28 7.17
N PHE A 218 19.65 -19.07 7.23
CA PHE A 218 19.00 -17.82 7.65
C PHE A 218 17.98 -18.16 8.74
N ASN A 219 18.30 -17.82 9.97
CA ASN A 219 17.45 -18.06 11.14
C ASN A 219 16.91 -16.72 11.64
N ILE A 220 15.59 -16.53 11.59
CA ILE A 220 14.90 -15.37 12.13
C ILE A 220 13.97 -15.90 13.22
N ILE A 221 14.43 -15.82 14.45
CA ILE A 221 13.83 -16.52 15.58
C ILE A 221 13.51 -15.55 16.72
N ASN A 222 12.28 -15.60 17.25
CA ASN A 222 11.87 -14.87 18.44
C ASN A 222 12.05 -13.34 18.34
N ASN A 223 11.55 -12.73 17.27
CA ASN A 223 11.56 -11.29 17.08
C ASN A 223 10.15 -10.69 17.05
N TYR A 224 10.07 -9.38 17.29
CA TYR A 224 8.85 -8.59 17.22
C TYR A 224 8.94 -7.61 16.05
N PHE A 225 7.94 -7.60 15.17
CA PHE A 225 7.86 -6.69 14.03
C PHE A 225 6.60 -5.83 14.13
N SER A 226 6.77 -4.51 14.01
CA SER A 226 5.75 -3.47 14.19
C SER A 226 5.11 -3.45 15.58
N ILE A 227 5.85 -3.90 16.60
CA ILE A 227 5.45 -3.94 18.01
C ILE A 227 6.59 -3.39 18.83
N TYR A 228 6.30 -2.55 19.81
CA TYR A 228 7.30 -1.99 20.70
C TYR A 228 7.89 -3.03 21.66
N SER A 229 8.95 -2.65 22.36
CA SER A 229 9.70 -3.51 23.28
C SER A 229 8.89 -4.04 24.49
N ASP A 230 7.65 -3.58 24.71
CA ASP A 230 6.75 -4.16 25.70
C ASP A 230 6.07 -5.45 25.21
N GLY A 231 6.17 -5.77 23.92
CA GLY A 231 5.58 -6.95 23.30
C GLY A 231 4.07 -6.87 23.11
N VAL A 232 3.44 -5.71 23.39
CA VAL A 232 1.99 -5.54 23.34
C VAL A 232 1.59 -4.30 22.54
N THR A 233 2.26 -3.16 22.75
CA THR A 233 1.91 -1.93 22.05
C THR A 233 2.38 -2.02 20.61
N THR A 234 1.49 -1.74 19.66
CA THR A 234 1.77 -1.84 18.23
C THR A 234 2.06 -0.48 17.62
N ASP A 235 2.90 -0.43 16.59
CA ASP A 235 3.06 0.74 15.74
C ASP A 235 2.31 0.56 14.41
N HIS A 236 1.61 1.62 13.99
CA HIS A 236 0.86 1.68 12.73
C HIS A 236 1.56 2.56 11.68
N SER A 237 2.70 3.15 12.01
CA SER A 237 3.34 4.15 11.16
C SER A 237 3.97 3.54 9.89
N PHE A 238 4.10 2.22 9.83
CA PHE A 238 4.70 1.47 8.72
C PHE A 238 3.70 0.49 8.08
N ASP A 239 2.82 1.00 7.22
CA ASP A 239 1.94 0.18 6.36
C ASP A 239 2.74 -0.47 5.20
N GLY A 240 3.65 -1.39 5.51
CA GLY A 240 4.59 -1.99 4.56
C GLY A 240 4.79 -3.50 4.72
N THR A 241 5.85 -4.04 4.10
CA THR A 241 6.29 -5.42 4.32
C THR A 241 7.27 -5.50 5.48
N SER A 242 7.07 -6.42 6.43
CA SER A 242 7.99 -6.58 7.57
C SER A 242 9.30 -7.24 7.16
N ILE A 243 9.27 -8.30 6.35
CA ILE A 243 10.46 -8.98 5.85
C ILE A 243 10.35 -9.23 4.35
N VAL A 244 11.33 -8.74 3.58
CA VAL A 244 11.47 -9.01 2.15
C VAL A 244 12.71 -9.86 1.91
N VAL A 245 12.55 -10.99 1.22
CA VAL A 245 13.64 -11.84 0.75
C VAL A 245 13.57 -11.93 -0.77
N SER A 246 14.57 -11.39 -1.46
CA SER A 246 14.63 -11.35 -2.91
C SER A 246 15.86 -12.09 -3.43
N GLY A 247 15.66 -13.04 -4.34
CA GLY A 247 16.72 -13.74 -5.06
C GLY A 247 16.89 -13.23 -6.48
N SER A 248 18.12 -13.28 -7.00
CA SER A 248 18.36 -13.23 -8.45
C SER A 248 18.10 -14.61 -9.05
N ILE A 249 17.21 -14.70 -10.05
CA ILE A 249 16.96 -15.95 -10.79
C ILE A 249 18.26 -16.39 -11.47
N ILE A 250 18.81 -17.54 -11.07
CA ILE A 250 19.84 -18.21 -11.86
C ILE A 250 19.17 -19.37 -12.60
N ASN A 251 19.11 -19.28 -13.93
CA ASN A 251 18.71 -20.37 -14.82
C ASN A 251 19.77 -21.48 -14.82
N THR A 252 19.95 -22.21 -13.71
CA THR A 252 20.87 -23.35 -13.67
C THR A 252 20.11 -24.65 -13.43
N THR A 253 20.49 -25.67 -14.21
CA THR A 253 19.96 -27.03 -14.20
C THR A 253 20.47 -27.88 -13.02
N ASP A 254 20.96 -27.26 -11.93
CA ASP A 254 21.64 -27.96 -10.82
C ASP A 254 20.71 -28.07 -9.59
N VAL A 255 20.47 -29.30 -9.14
CA VAL A 255 19.19 -29.72 -8.50
C VAL A 255 19.27 -29.81 -6.97
N GLN A 256 19.94 -28.89 -6.27
CA GLN A 256 19.83 -28.85 -4.80
C GLN A 256 19.80 -27.41 -4.25
N PRO A 257 18.73 -27.00 -3.56
CA PRO A 257 18.68 -25.68 -2.93
C PRO A 257 19.72 -25.59 -1.82
N LYS A 258 20.70 -24.69 -1.99
CA LYS A 258 21.82 -24.51 -1.04
C LYS A 258 21.50 -23.57 0.12
N VAL A 259 20.36 -22.86 0.07
CA VAL A 259 19.94 -21.92 1.12
C VAL A 259 18.80 -22.52 1.95
N LYS A 260 18.89 -22.39 3.28
CA LYS A 260 17.83 -22.76 4.23
C LYS A 260 17.36 -21.55 5.01
N PHE A 261 16.04 -21.36 5.05
CA PHE A 261 15.38 -20.34 5.83
C PHE A 261 14.56 -20.97 6.95
N LEU A 262 14.69 -20.44 8.17
CA LEU A 262 13.88 -20.80 9.32
C LEU A 262 13.32 -19.53 9.97
N PHE A 263 12.00 -19.40 9.94
CA PHE A 263 11.24 -18.35 10.63
C PHE A 263 10.45 -18.99 11.76
N ARG A 264 10.80 -18.66 13.00
CA ARG A 264 10.18 -19.29 14.17
C ARG A 264 9.97 -18.34 15.33
N ASP A 265 8.90 -18.52 16.09
CA ASP A 265 8.63 -17.76 17.33
C ASP A 265 8.46 -16.23 17.16
N ASN A 266 8.29 -15.74 15.93
CA ASN A 266 8.17 -14.32 15.65
C ASN A 266 6.73 -13.83 15.82
N LEU A 267 6.57 -12.59 16.29
CA LEU A 267 5.30 -11.90 16.35
C LEU A 267 5.30 -10.72 15.37
N MET A 268 4.31 -10.68 14.46
CA MET A 268 4.22 -9.70 13.37
C MET A 268 2.83 -9.09 13.29
N THR A 269 2.73 -7.78 13.11
CA THR A 269 1.47 -7.03 13.00
C THR A 269 1.61 -5.86 12.00
N HIS A 270 0.50 -5.21 11.63
CA HIS A 270 0.47 -4.00 10.79
C HIS A 270 1.26 -4.09 9.47
N PHE A 271 1.13 -5.23 8.77
CA PHE A 271 1.70 -5.43 7.44
C PHE A 271 0.62 -5.26 6.36
N SER A 272 0.80 -4.33 5.43
CA SER A 272 -0.15 -4.06 4.34
C SER A 272 0.02 -5.07 3.21
N THR A 273 1.23 -5.17 2.66
CA THR A 273 1.46 -5.93 1.44
C THR A 273 2.00 -7.35 1.67
N GLY A 274 2.41 -7.69 2.90
CA GLY A 274 2.96 -9.00 3.28
C GLY A 274 3.76 -8.95 4.59
N ALA A 275 3.57 -9.85 5.55
CA ALA A 275 4.46 -9.91 6.72
C ALA A 275 5.83 -10.48 6.33
N ILE A 276 5.82 -11.59 5.60
CA ILE A 276 7.01 -12.21 5.01
C ILE A 276 6.80 -12.37 3.50
N LYS A 277 7.75 -11.88 2.72
CA LYS A 277 7.73 -11.97 1.25
C LYS A 277 8.95 -12.66 0.70
N PHE A 278 8.74 -13.56 -0.25
CA PHE A 278 9.79 -14.20 -1.03
C PHE A 278 9.57 -13.93 -2.52
N TYR A 279 10.61 -13.42 -3.19
CA TYR A 279 10.63 -13.18 -4.63
C TYR A 279 11.80 -13.95 -5.27
N SER A 280 11.49 -14.86 -6.20
CA SER A 280 12.50 -15.52 -7.04
C SER A 280 13.61 -16.23 -6.25
N VAL A 281 13.24 -16.90 -5.15
CA VAL A 281 14.19 -17.57 -4.24
C VAL A 281 14.30 -19.06 -4.57
N ASP A 282 15.53 -19.57 -4.60
CA ASP A 282 15.84 -20.99 -4.71
C ASP A 282 16.48 -21.50 -3.40
N GLY A 283 15.64 -21.70 -2.39
CA GLY A 283 16.05 -22.12 -1.04
C GLY A 283 14.90 -22.78 -0.28
N ASN A 284 15.22 -23.76 0.56
CA ASN A 284 14.21 -24.42 1.40
C ASN A 284 13.74 -23.45 2.49
N ILE A 285 12.43 -23.25 2.61
CA ILE A 285 11.83 -22.26 3.50
C ILE A 285 10.92 -22.96 4.51
N ASN A 286 11.22 -22.79 5.80
CA ASN A 286 10.37 -23.24 6.91
C ASN A 286 9.86 -22.02 7.69
N ILE A 287 8.54 -21.90 7.80
CA ILE A 287 7.87 -20.86 8.59
C ILE A 287 6.99 -21.57 9.59
N GLU A 288 7.36 -21.63 10.86
CA GLU A 288 6.68 -22.42 11.89
C GLU A 288 6.54 -21.66 13.21
N HIS A 289 5.47 -21.90 13.96
CA HIS A 289 5.25 -21.32 15.29
C HIS A 289 5.41 -19.78 15.36
N ASN A 290 4.91 -19.05 14.34
CA ASN A 290 4.85 -17.59 14.34
C ASN A 290 3.42 -17.08 14.55
N TRP A 291 3.29 -15.84 15.00
CA TRP A 291 2.01 -15.16 15.21
C TRP A 291 1.89 -13.96 14.27
N PHE A 292 0.85 -13.97 13.44
CA PHE A 292 0.55 -12.94 12.46
C PHE A 292 -0.79 -12.29 12.82
N GLY A 293 -0.77 -11.00 13.16
CA GLY A 293 -1.95 -10.19 13.45
C GLY A 293 -2.64 -10.47 14.80
N ILE A 294 -2.05 -11.32 15.63
CA ILE A 294 -2.55 -11.69 16.96
C ILE A 294 -1.38 -11.84 17.92
N ASP A 295 -1.58 -11.53 19.19
CA ASP A 295 -0.52 -11.65 20.20
C ASP A 295 -0.08 -13.10 20.46
N LYS A 296 1.03 -13.28 21.20
CA LYS A 296 1.57 -14.62 21.49
C LYS A 296 0.64 -15.49 22.33
N SER A 297 -0.31 -14.91 23.07
CA SER A 297 -1.35 -15.71 23.77
C SER A 297 -2.40 -16.28 22.81
N GLY A 298 -2.50 -15.73 21.60
CA GLY A 298 -3.51 -16.11 20.61
C GLY A 298 -4.91 -15.57 20.93
N ILE A 299 -5.00 -14.52 21.76
CA ILE A 299 -6.27 -13.96 22.26
C ILE A 299 -6.48 -12.53 21.80
N ILE A 300 -5.46 -11.68 21.88
CA ILE A 300 -5.57 -10.25 21.65
C ILE A 300 -5.30 -9.97 20.17
N PRO A 301 -6.31 -9.49 19.42
CA PRO A 301 -6.11 -9.12 18.02
C PRO A 301 -5.25 -7.86 17.94
N LEU A 302 -4.19 -7.90 17.14
CA LEU A 302 -3.27 -6.77 16.99
C LEU A 302 -3.51 -6.00 15.68
N ASN A 303 -4.20 -6.57 14.69
CA ASN A 303 -4.57 -5.92 13.42
C ASN A 303 -6.03 -5.40 13.40
N LEU A 304 -6.44 -4.55 14.36
CA LEU A 304 -7.87 -4.19 14.54
C LEU A 304 -8.39 -2.95 13.79
N LYS A 305 -7.53 -2.14 13.15
CA LYS A 305 -7.96 -0.95 12.42
C LYS A 305 -7.97 -1.21 10.90
N LYS A 306 -9.17 -1.40 10.34
CA LYS A 306 -9.44 -1.44 8.89
C LYS A 306 -9.03 -0.12 8.21
N ALA A 307 -8.29 -0.18 7.10
CA ALA A 307 -8.19 0.96 6.17
C ALA A 307 -8.18 0.61 4.67
N HIS A 308 -7.62 -0.52 4.18
CA HIS A 308 -7.75 -0.84 2.74
C HIS A 308 -8.24 -2.24 2.38
N PRO A 309 -9.12 -2.37 1.35
CA PRO A 309 -9.28 -3.62 0.60
C PRO A 309 -7.94 -3.94 -0.08
N GLY A 310 -7.12 -4.77 0.56
CA GLY A 310 -5.77 -5.11 0.08
C GLY A 310 -4.72 -5.35 1.18
N ASP A 311 -4.98 -4.91 2.42
CA ASP A 311 -4.01 -5.00 3.52
C ASP A 311 -4.01 -6.37 4.22
N GLY A 312 -2.85 -6.93 4.57
CA GLY A 312 -2.73 -8.06 5.49
C GLY A 312 -2.59 -9.41 4.81
N VAL A 313 -1.48 -9.64 4.09
CA VAL A 313 -1.03 -10.98 3.69
C VAL A 313 -0.01 -11.48 4.72
N ALA A 314 -0.19 -12.65 5.36
CA ALA A 314 0.82 -13.14 6.30
C ALA A 314 2.09 -13.61 5.58
N VAL A 315 1.93 -14.45 4.55
CA VAL A 315 3.05 -14.96 3.74
C VAL A 315 2.76 -14.78 2.27
N PHE A 316 3.68 -14.17 1.53
CA PHE A 316 3.60 -14.00 0.08
C PHE A 316 4.80 -14.66 -0.59
N LEU A 317 4.53 -15.55 -1.54
CA LEU A 317 5.53 -16.29 -2.31
C LEU A 317 5.34 -15.99 -3.78
N GLU A 318 6.41 -15.61 -4.48
CA GLU A 318 6.41 -15.43 -5.92
C GLU A 318 7.62 -16.10 -6.56
N SER A 319 7.35 -17.03 -7.49
CA SER A 319 8.37 -17.73 -8.28
C SER A 319 9.46 -18.40 -7.44
N VAL A 320 9.08 -19.03 -6.33
CA VAL A 320 10.00 -19.81 -5.48
C VAL A 320 10.16 -21.22 -6.07
N ASN A 321 11.41 -21.60 -6.33
CA ASN A 321 11.75 -22.84 -7.05
C ASN A 321 12.06 -24.04 -6.12
N ALA A 322 12.10 -23.82 -4.81
CA ALA A 322 12.44 -24.82 -3.80
C ALA A 322 11.25 -25.16 -2.87
N GLU A 323 11.48 -26.07 -1.92
CA GLU A 323 10.45 -26.54 -0.99
C GLU A 323 10.13 -25.48 0.08
N VAL A 324 8.85 -25.14 0.20
CA VAL A 324 8.32 -24.20 1.18
C VAL A 324 7.35 -24.96 2.10
N VAL A 325 7.62 -24.94 3.41
CA VAL A 325 6.76 -25.50 4.45
C VAL A 325 6.30 -24.37 5.36
N ILE A 326 5.00 -24.10 5.35
CA ILE A 326 4.35 -23.13 6.23
C ILE A 326 3.52 -23.90 7.25
N GLY A 327 3.94 -23.82 8.51
CA GLY A 327 3.46 -24.60 9.64
C GLY A 327 4.26 -25.89 9.82
N SER A 328 3.69 -26.86 10.53
CA SER A 328 4.40 -28.08 10.93
C SER A 328 3.47 -29.28 10.97
N GLU A 329 4.04 -30.48 10.93
CA GLU A 329 3.30 -31.71 11.24
C GLU A 329 2.91 -31.75 12.73
N ASN A 330 3.61 -31.05 13.62
CA ASN A 330 3.11 -30.84 14.97
C ASN A 330 2.16 -29.61 14.99
N PRO A 331 0.86 -29.75 15.30
CA PRO A 331 -0.07 -28.63 15.30
C PRO A 331 0.27 -27.52 16.29
N ASP A 332 0.99 -27.84 17.38
CA ASP A 332 1.46 -26.83 18.35
C ASP A 332 2.54 -25.92 17.74
N ASP A 333 3.28 -26.42 16.74
CA ASP A 333 4.26 -25.66 15.96
C ASP A 333 3.62 -25.00 14.71
N GLY A 334 2.30 -25.07 14.56
CA GLY A 334 1.57 -24.37 13.50
C GLY A 334 1.58 -22.85 13.71
N ASN A 335 1.64 -22.07 12.64
CA ASN A 335 1.55 -20.62 12.76
C ASN A 335 0.12 -20.20 13.17
N LYS A 336 0.01 -19.13 13.96
CA LYS A 336 -1.27 -18.47 14.29
C LYS A 336 -1.44 -17.28 13.35
N ILE A 337 -2.35 -17.39 12.39
CA ILE A 337 -2.62 -16.36 11.38
C ILE A 337 -4.02 -15.83 11.60
N ALA A 338 -4.13 -14.60 12.11
CA ALA A 338 -5.42 -14.06 12.47
C ALA A 338 -5.59 -12.59 12.12
N TYR A 339 -6.84 -12.20 11.83
CA TYR A 339 -7.20 -10.82 11.51
C TYR A 339 -6.38 -10.27 10.34
N THR A 340 -6.22 -11.09 9.30
CA THR A 340 -5.55 -10.75 8.05
C THR A 340 -6.55 -10.76 6.89
N THR A 341 -6.26 -10.06 5.80
CA THR A 341 -7.10 -10.19 4.58
C THR A 341 -6.87 -11.54 3.93
N THR A 342 -5.62 -11.94 3.75
CA THR A 342 -5.25 -13.25 3.19
C THR A 342 -4.20 -13.90 4.10
N GLY A 343 -4.30 -15.20 4.31
CA GLY A 343 -3.27 -15.92 5.05
C GLY A 343 -2.00 -16.04 4.22
N ILE A 344 -2.04 -16.90 3.20
CA ILE A 344 -0.90 -17.25 2.38
C ILE A 344 -1.24 -17.03 0.90
N VAL A 345 -0.38 -16.29 0.20
CA VAL A 345 -0.44 -16.12 -1.26
C VAL A 345 0.75 -16.84 -1.88
N ASN A 346 0.47 -17.73 -2.82
CA ASN A 346 1.45 -18.42 -3.65
C ASN A 346 1.21 -18.06 -5.12
N TRP A 347 2.16 -17.37 -5.73
CA TRP A 347 2.19 -17.04 -7.15
C TRP A 347 3.31 -17.81 -7.85
N ASN A 348 2.95 -18.76 -8.71
CA ASN A 348 3.91 -19.57 -9.50
C ASN A 348 4.97 -20.35 -8.69
N SER A 349 4.77 -20.64 -7.39
CA SER A 349 5.71 -21.46 -6.61
C SER A 349 5.21 -22.91 -6.51
N LYS A 350 6.03 -23.86 -6.95
CA LYS A 350 5.57 -25.23 -7.24
C LYS A 350 5.51 -26.16 -6.03
N TYR A 351 6.35 -25.97 -5.01
CA TYR A 351 6.51 -26.93 -3.90
C TYR A 351 6.12 -26.31 -2.55
N VAL A 352 4.86 -25.92 -2.39
CA VAL A 352 4.35 -25.24 -1.18
C VAL A 352 3.43 -26.15 -0.35
N LYS A 353 3.88 -26.56 0.84
CA LYS A 353 3.10 -27.25 1.87
C LYS A 353 2.57 -26.25 2.92
N VAL A 354 1.27 -26.28 3.20
CA VAL A 354 0.59 -25.47 4.22
C VAL A 354 0.02 -26.41 5.28
N LEU A 355 0.78 -26.66 6.34
CA LEU A 355 0.51 -27.71 7.34
C LEU A 355 -0.02 -27.11 8.63
N ARG A 356 -1.15 -27.60 9.12
CA ARG A 356 -1.65 -27.45 10.51
C ARG A 356 -1.51 -26.05 11.13
N ASN A 357 -1.61 -25.00 10.33
CA ASN A 357 -1.68 -23.63 10.82
C ASN A 357 -3.07 -23.34 11.37
N SER A 358 -3.15 -22.43 12.34
CA SER A 358 -4.41 -21.93 12.89
C SER A 358 -4.75 -20.62 12.19
N PHE A 359 -5.87 -20.60 11.46
CA PHE A 359 -6.37 -19.40 10.80
C PHE A 359 -7.63 -18.88 11.50
N LYS A 360 -7.70 -17.58 11.78
CA LYS A 360 -8.85 -16.96 12.47
C LYS A 360 -9.21 -15.61 11.88
N CYS A 361 -10.49 -15.40 11.56
CA CYS A 361 -11.00 -14.15 10.98
C CYS A 361 -10.20 -13.69 9.74
N VAL A 362 -9.84 -14.62 8.85
CA VAL A 362 -9.20 -14.30 7.57
C VAL A 362 -10.27 -13.86 6.57
N THR A 363 -10.13 -12.68 5.97
CA THR A 363 -11.23 -12.01 5.23
C THR A 363 -11.43 -12.47 3.78
N TYR A 364 -10.41 -13.04 3.13
CA TYR A 364 -10.51 -13.48 1.73
C TYR A 364 -10.19 -14.96 1.54
N LYS A 365 -8.91 -15.36 1.72
CA LYS A 365 -8.47 -16.76 1.59
C LYS A 365 -7.38 -17.07 2.58
N GLU A 366 -7.42 -18.24 3.20
CA GLU A 366 -6.35 -18.71 4.07
C GLU A 366 -5.14 -19.17 3.27
N TYR A 367 -5.40 -19.78 2.10
CA TYR A 367 -4.37 -20.13 1.13
C TYR A 367 -4.87 -19.93 -0.30
N SER A 368 -4.15 -19.12 -1.07
CA SER A 368 -4.39 -18.89 -2.49
C SER A 368 -3.17 -19.29 -3.33
N ALA A 369 -3.32 -20.35 -4.11
CA ALA A 369 -2.39 -20.75 -5.15
C ALA A 369 -2.84 -20.19 -6.51
N ASN A 370 -2.02 -19.36 -7.13
CA ASN A 370 -2.29 -18.66 -8.39
C ASN A 370 -1.20 -18.96 -9.44
N GLY A 371 -1.57 -18.85 -10.72
CA GLY A 371 -0.67 -19.07 -11.85
C GLY A 371 -0.71 -20.50 -12.41
N LEU A 372 0.30 -20.88 -13.19
CA LEU A 372 0.35 -22.19 -13.89
C LEU A 372 0.89 -23.30 -12.97
N ILE A 373 0.22 -23.55 -11.85
CA ILE A 373 0.58 -24.58 -10.87
C ILE A 373 -0.56 -25.57 -10.66
N THR A 374 -0.25 -26.87 -10.65
CA THR A 374 -1.22 -27.94 -10.39
C THR A 374 -1.17 -28.34 -8.93
N ILE A 375 -2.16 -27.89 -8.15
CA ILE A 375 -2.31 -28.25 -6.74
C ILE A 375 -3.21 -29.48 -6.54
N PRO A 376 -3.08 -30.19 -5.41
CA PRO A 376 -4.01 -31.23 -5.02
C PRO A 376 -5.45 -30.70 -4.92
N THR A 377 -6.42 -31.58 -5.18
CA THR A 377 -7.84 -31.30 -5.04
C THR A 377 -8.40 -32.00 -3.80
N ILE A 378 -9.44 -31.41 -3.21
CA ILE A 378 -10.21 -31.99 -2.12
C ILE A 378 -11.66 -31.49 -2.19
N THR A 379 -12.58 -32.37 -1.88
CA THR A 379 -14.00 -32.09 -1.67
C THR A 379 -14.48 -32.84 -0.43
N THR A 380 -15.63 -32.43 0.06
CA THR A 380 -16.36 -32.99 1.19
C THR A 380 -17.74 -33.33 0.68
N SER A 381 -18.17 -34.57 0.87
CA SER A 381 -19.46 -35.07 0.38
C SER A 381 -20.47 -35.32 1.49
N GLN A 382 -20.00 -35.56 2.72
CA GLN A 382 -20.86 -35.84 3.85
C GLN A 382 -20.18 -35.49 5.16
N LEU A 383 -20.94 -34.85 6.05
CA LEU A 383 -20.60 -34.66 7.46
C LEU A 383 -21.71 -35.30 8.31
N THR A 384 -21.29 -36.00 9.36
CA THR A 384 -22.17 -36.51 10.43
C THR A 384 -21.52 -36.21 11.78
N ALA A 385 -22.26 -36.38 12.88
CA ALA A 385 -21.74 -36.24 14.24
C ALA A 385 -20.55 -37.18 14.56
N SER A 386 -20.33 -38.23 13.74
CA SER A 386 -19.29 -39.25 13.94
C SER A 386 -18.15 -39.20 12.92
N TYR A 387 -18.34 -38.62 11.74
CA TYR A 387 -17.29 -38.56 10.71
C TYR A 387 -17.52 -37.47 9.67
N ILE A 388 -16.45 -37.10 8.98
CA ILE A 388 -16.46 -36.37 7.71
C ILE A 388 -15.80 -37.21 6.62
N LYS A 389 -16.33 -37.16 5.40
CA LYS A 389 -15.73 -37.84 4.24
C LYS A 389 -15.89 -37.05 2.94
N GLY A 390 -15.09 -37.42 1.94
CA GLY A 390 -15.13 -36.82 0.62
C GLY A 390 -14.16 -37.47 -0.35
N LEU A 391 -13.80 -36.71 -1.40
CA LEU A 391 -12.78 -37.11 -2.37
C LEU A 391 -11.58 -36.17 -2.27
N ALA A 392 -10.38 -36.69 -2.46
CA ALA A 392 -9.15 -35.93 -2.58
C ALA A 392 -8.27 -36.55 -3.66
N THR A 393 -7.19 -35.88 -4.03
CA THR A 393 -6.18 -36.49 -4.91
C THR A 393 -5.71 -37.83 -4.31
N PRO A 394 -5.67 -38.94 -5.09
CA PRO A 394 -5.31 -40.26 -4.58
C PRO A 394 -4.00 -40.28 -3.79
N GLY A 395 -4.01 -40.92 -2.61
CA GLY A 395 -2.84 -41.00 -1.72
C GLY A 395 -2.49 -39.72 -0.97
N ALA A 396 -3.30 -38.66 -1.07
CA ALA A 396 -3.05 -37.43 -0.32
C ALA A 396 -3.31 -37.61 1.18
N SER A 397 -2.46 -37.00 2.01
CA SER A 397 -2.77 -36.79 3.43
C SER A 397 -3.83 -35.70 3.54
N VAL A 398 -4.86 -35.89 4.36
CA VAL A 398 -5.94 -34.91 4.56
C VAL A 398 -5.94 -34.44 6.01
N ASP A 399 -5.71 -33.16 6.22
CA ASP A 399 -5.80 -32.51 7.53
C ASP A 399 -7.20 -31.94 7.73
N VAL A 400 -7.77 -32.13 8.92
CA VAL A 400 -9.14 -31.76 9.28
C VAL A 400 -9.13 -30.79 10.45
N PHE A 401 -9.95 -29.74 10.37
CA PHE A 401 -10.00 -28.61 11.28
C PHE A 401 -11.43 -28.27 11.67
N ALA A 402 -11.64 -27.76 12.89
CA ALA A 402 -12.81 -26.99 13.23
C ALA A 402 -12.59 -25.53 12.79
N SER A 403 -13.63 -24.93 12.21
CA SER A 403 -13.63 -23.52 11.82
C SER A 403 -13.53 -22.58 13.02
N ASP A 404 -13.23 -21.31 12.73
CA ASP A 404 -13.38 -20.18 13.62
C ASP A 404 -14.85 -19.76 13.79
N ASP A 405 -15.08 -18.76 14.65
CA ASP A 405 -16.39 -18.13 14.86
C ASP A 405 -16.59 -16.89 13.96
N CYS A 406 -15.84 -16.78 12.86
CA CYS A 406 -15.89 -15.64 11.94
C CYS A 406 -16.60 -16.02 10.64
N THR A 407 -17.00 -15.04 9.82
CA THR A 407 -17.89 -15.28 8.67
C THR A 407 -17.33 -16.18 7.56
N ASN A 408 -16.01 -16.36 7.48
CA ASN A 408 -15.35 -17.06 6.38
C ASN A 408 -15.02 -18.54 6.63
N CYS A 409 -15.32 -19.08 7.81
CA CYS A 409 -14.96 -20.44 8.20
C CYS A 409 -13.44 -20.74 8.02
N SER A 410 -12.59 -19.99 8.71
CA SER A 410 -11.15 -20.26 8.67
C SER A 410 -10.80 -21.50 9.51
N PRO A 411 -9.89 -22.38 9.06
CA PRO A 411 -9.45 -23.56 9.82
C PRO A 411 -8.62 -23.15 11.05
N GLU A 412 -9.30 -22.93 12.18
CA GLU A 412 -8.68 -22.43 13.42
C GLU A 412 -8.06 -23.57 14.25
N THR A 413 -8.81 -24.66 14.46
CA THR A 413 -8.41 -25.71 15.41
C THR A 413 -8.21 -27.03 14.69
N PHE A 414 -6.98 -27.54 14.69
CA PHE A 414 -6.68 -28.87 14.15
C PHE A 414 -7.40 -29.98 14.93
N ILE A 415 -8.04 -30.89 14.22
CA ILE A 415 -8.78 -32.03 14.78
C ILE A 415 -7.98 -33.32 14.63
N GLY A 416 -7.41 -33.54 13.44
CA GLY A 416 -6.66 -34.75 13.11
C GLY A 416 -6.46 -34.88 11.61
N ASN A 417 -5.83 -35.97 11.20
CA ASN A 417 -5.55 -36.26 9.79
C ASN A 417 -5.91 -37.69 9.39
N THR A 418 -6.05 -37.92 8.09
CA THR A 418 -6.28 -39.23 7.47
C THR A 418 -5.56 -39.30 6.11
N ILE A 419 -5.64 -40.43 5.40
CA ILE A 419 -5.05 -40.59 4.07
C ILE A 419 -6.15 -40.99 3.08
N ALA A 420 -6.18 -40.33 1.93
CA ALA A 420 -7.05 -40.71 0.81
C ALA A 420 -6.60 -42.03 0.19
N SER A 421 -7.56 -42.90 -0.11
CA SER A 421 -7.32 -44.19 -0.76
C SER A 421 -6.73 -44.03 -2.17
N SER A 422 -6.41 -45.14 -2.82
CA SER A 422 -6.00 -45.15 -4.24
C SER A 422 -7.10 -44.68 -5.20
N THR A 423 -8.37 -44.69 -4.78
CA THR A 423 -9.51 -44.12 -5.53
C THR A 423 -9.77 -42.66 -5.18
N GLY A 424 -9.03 -42.09 -4.22
CA GLY A 424 -9.20 -40.70 -3.74
C GLY A 424 -10.22 -40.55 -2.62
N GLU A 425 -10.89 -41.61 -2.19
CA GLU A 425 -11.85 -41.56 -1.08
C GLU A 425 -11.12 -41.38 0.25
N TRP A 426 -11.59 -40.43 1.07
CA TRP A 426 -11.05 -40.19 2.41
C TRP A 426 -12.18 -40.05 3.42
N GLN A 427 -11.93 -40.53 4.65
CA GLN A 427 -12.83 -40.38 5.78
C GLN A 427 -12.01 -40.15 7.05
N TYR A 428 -12.45 -39.19 7.87
CA TYR A 428 -11.94 -38.97 9.21
C TYR A 428 -13.07 -39.21 10.23
N ASN A 429 -12.84 -40.12 11.16
CA ASN A 429 -13.78 -40.45 12.23
C ASN A 429 -13.50 -39.57 13.45
N PHE A 430 -14.51 -38.86 13.92
CA PHE A 430 -14.39 -37.98 15.07
C PHE A 430 -14.35 -38.77 16.37
N THR A 431 -13.52 -38.32 17.31
CA THR A 431 -13.46 -38.84 18.69
C THR A 431 -14.46 -38.16 19.63
N LYS A 432 -15.05 -37.03 19.20
CA LYS A 432 -16.05 -36.24 19.90
C LYS A 432 -16.88 -35.42 18.90
N SER A 433 -18.05 -34.96 19.31
CA SER A 433 -18.88 -34.07 18.47
C SER A 433 -18.30 -32.66 18.39
N TYR A 434 -18.48 -32.00 17.25
CA TYR A 434 -18.03 -30.64 16.98
C TYR A 434 -19.25 -29.78 16.59
N THR A 435 -19.39 -28.61 17.21
CA THR A 435 -20.51 -27.70 16.93
C THR A 435 -20.24 -26.72 15.78
N ARG A 436 -18.97 -26.46 15.49
CA ARG A 436 -18.52 -25.57 14.41
C ARG A 436 -18.42 -26.31 13.07
N SER A 437 -18.40 -25.57 11.97
CA SER A 437 -18.17 -26.14 10.64
C SER A 437 -16.79 -26.80 10.56
N ILE A 438 -16.68 -27.87 9.79
CA ILE A 438 -15.46 -28.67 9.64
C ILE A 438 -14.80 -28.32 8.31
N ILE A 439 -13.51 -28.02 8.33
CA ILE A 439 -12.71 -27.59 7.19
C ILE A 439 -11.60 -28.61 6.97
N ALA A 440 -11.22 -28.85 5.73
CA ALA A 440 -10.17 -29.80 5.39
C ALA A 440 -9.33 -29.33 4.22
N ASN A 441 -8.06 -29.73 4.19
CA ASN A 441 -7.18 -29.59 3.04
C ASN A 441 -6.38 -30.88 2.82
N ALA A 442 -5.88 -31.06 1.59
CA ALA A 442 -5.14 -32.25 1.17
C ALA A 442 -3.69 -31.90 0.80
N HIS A 443 -2.78 -32.83 1.07
CA HIS A 443 -1.35 -32.71 0.86
C HIS A 443 -0.81 -33.90 0.06
N VAL A 444 -0.24 -33.64 -1.11
CA VAL A 444 0.48 -34.67 -1.89
C VAL A 444 1.52 -33.99 -2.78
N LEU A 445 2.60 -34.71 -3.12
CA LEU A 445 3.68 -34.21 -4.00
C LEU A 445 4.25 -32.85 -3.57
N LYS A 446 4.43 -32.64 -2.24
CA LYS A 446 4.93 -31.39 -1.64
C LYS A 446 4.06 -30.16 -1.91
N GLN A 447 2.79 -30.36 -2.20
CA GLN A 447 1.82 -29.30 -2.42
C GLN A 447 0.60 -29.48 -1.53
N SER A 448 -0.12 -28.40 -1.30
CA SER A 448 -1.39 -28.39 -0.57
C SER A 448 -2.52 -27.91 -1.45
N SER A 449 -3.71 -28.47 -1.26
CA SER A 449 -4.93 -27.95 -1.83
C SER A 449 -5.35 -26.65 -1.15
N HIS A 450 -6.33 -25.97 -1.73
CA HIS A 450 -7.14 -25.03 -0.96
C HIS A 450 -7.91 -25.73 0.17
N PHE A 451 -8.36 -24.96 1.15
CA PHE A 451 -9.26 -25.44 2.18
C PHE A 451 -10.68 -25.58 1.63
N THR A 452 -11.37 -26.67 2.00
CA THR A 452 -12.80 -26.83 1.75
C THR A 452 -13.60 -25.75 2.49
N LYS A 453 -14.81 -25.45 2.01
CA LYS A 453 -15.73 -24.50 2.64
C LYS A 453 -17.12 -25.12 2.70
N PRO A 454 -17.99 -24.70 3.64
CA PRO A 454 -19.40 -25.06 3.57
C PRO A 454 -20.00 -24.67 2.23
N LEU A 455 -20.79 -25.59 1.69
CA LEU A 455 -21.37 -25.46 0.36
C LEU A 455 -22.81 -25.98 0.39
N ILE A 456 -23.69 -25.25 -0.28
CA ILE A 456 -25.03 -25.72 -0.65
C ILE A 456 -25.00 -26.10 -2.12
N ASN A 457 -25.15 -27.38 -2.42
CA ASN A 457 -25.30 -27.86 -3.79
C ASN A 457 -26.79 -28.12 -4.09
N ALA A 458 -27.41 -27.20 -4.82
CA ALA A 458 -28.80 -27.28 -5.23
C ALA A 458 -29.00 -27.92 -6.62
N ALA A 459 -27.96 -28.51 -7.23
CA ALA A 459 -28.05 -29.04 -8.61
C ALA A 459 -29.09 -30.17 -8.78
N LYS A 460 -29.40 -30.91 -7.71
CA LYS A 460 -30.39 -32.00 -7.71
C LYS A 460 -31.66 -31.65 -6.93
N VAL A 461 -31.89 -30.37 -6.67
CA VAL A 461 -33.05 -29.94 -5.89
C VAL A 461 -34.34 -30.29 -6.62
N VAL A 462 -35.29 -30.85 -5.87
CA VAL A 462 -36.65 -31.11 -6.32
C VAL A 462 -37.58 -30.31 -5.43
N VAL A 463 -38.33 -29.39 -6.03
CA VAL A 463 -39.40 -28.63 -5.38
C VAL A 463 -40.74 -29.24 -5.77
N THR A 464 -41.45 -29.79 -4.79
CA THR A 464 -42.82 -30.26 -4.91
C THR A 464 -43.75 -29.17 -4.42
N ASN A 465 -44.63 -28.69 -5.30
CA ASN A 465 -45.63 -27.68 -4.96
C ASN A 465 -46.72 -28.26 -4.05
N PHE A 466 -47.40 -27.37 -3.33
CA PHE A 466 -48.51 -27.73 -2.45
C PHE A 466 -49.78 -27.99 -3.28
N ASP A 467 -50.44 -29.13 -3.11
CA ASP A 467 -51.73 -29.46 -3.76
C ASP A 467 -52.73 -30.20 -2.83
N CYS A 468 -53.85 -30.69 -3.36
CA CYS A 468 -54.90 -31.36 -2.58
C CYS A 468 -54.46 -32.66 -1.88
N GLY A 469 -53.37 -33.31 -2.32
CA GLY A 469 -52.91 -34.61 -1.80
C GLY A 469 -51.43 -34.64 -1.39
N GLN A 470 -50.66 -33.60 -1.71
CA GLN A 470 -49.25 -33.48 -1.41
C GLN A 470 -48.96 -32.12 -0.77
N SER A 471 -48.38 -32.13 0.44
CA SER A 471 -47.85 -30.91 1.03
C SER A 471 -46.56 -30.47 0.32
N GLY A 472 -46.26 -29.16 0.35
CA GLY A 472 -45.06 -28.63 -0.26
C GLY A 472 -43.80 -29.26 0.33
N LYS A 473 -42.85 -29.61 -0.55
CA LYS A 473 -41.59 -30.27 -0.17
C LYS A 473 -40.42 -29.70 -0.96
N ILE A 474 -39.28 -29.46 -0.31
CA ILE A 474 -37.99 -29.20 -0.96
C ILE A 474 -37.00 -30.26 -0.50
N ALA A 475 -36.42 -31.01 -1.44
CA ALA A 475 -35.46 -32.08 -1.15
C ALA A 475 -34.41 -32.22 -2.26
N GLY A 476 -33.44 -33.13 -2.05
CA GLY A 476 -32.34 -33.36 -3.01
C GLY A 476 -31.22 -32.32 -2.93
N ILE A 477 -31.21 -31.48 -1.89
CA ILE A 477 -30.11 -30.56 -1.60
C ILE A 477 -29.00 -31.33 -0.89
N GLU A 478 -27.78 -31.20 -1.40
CA GLU A 478 -26.58 -31.75 -0.78
C GLU A 478 -25.85 -30.61 -0.05
N VAL A 479 -25.46 -30.85 1.20
CA VAL A 479 -24.70 -29.90 2.02
C VAL A 479 -23.41 -30.55 2.51
N SER A 480 -22.35 -29.77 2.62
CA SER A 480 -21.05 -30.25 3.09
C SER A 480 -20.52 -29.37 4.23
N ASN A 481 -19.58 -29.92 5.02
CA ASN A 481 -18.80 -29.22 6.05
C ASN A 481 -19.58 -28.69 7.27
N THR A 482 -20.91 -28.80 7.33
CA THR A 482 -21.68 -28.40 8.51
C THR A 482 -22.95 -29.23 8.69
N GLU A 483 -23.33 -29.47 9.95
CA GLU A 483 -24.61 -30.08 10.32
C GLU A 483 -25.65 -29.02 10.73
N LYS A 484 -25.24 -27.75 10.85
CA LYS A 484 -26.12 -26.66 11.27
C LYS A 484 -26.92 -26.20 10.07
N ILE A 485 -28.22 -26.47 10.11
CA ILE A 485 -29.13 -26.23 8.98
C ILE A 485 -30.36 -25.51 9.52
N LYS A 486 -30.82 -24.50 8.79
CA LYS A 486 -32.13 -23.88 9.01
C LYS A 486 -32.75 -23.41 7.71
N TRP A 487 -34.05 -23.61 7.59
CA TRP A 487 -34.89 -23.00 6.57
C TRP A 487 -35.52 -21.75 7.13
N ILE A 488 -35.46 -20.65 6.38
CA ILE A 488 -36.20 -19.43 6.73
C ILE A 488 -37.16 -19.03 5.62
N ASN A 489 -38.31 -18.47 6.01
CA ASN A 489 -39.28 -17.90 5.07
C ASN A 489 -38.91 -16.44 4.71
N GLU A 490 -39.67 -15.83 3.80
CA GLU A 490 -39.47 -14.45 3.34
C GLU A 490 -39.60 -13.38 4.46
N LYS A 491 -40.25 -13.72 5.59
CA LYS A 491 -40.34 -12.86 6.79
C LYS A 491 -39.14 -13.03 7.73
N GLY A 492 -38.20 -13.92 7.43
CA GLY A 492 -37.05 -14.24 8.26
C GLY A 492 -37.32 -15.24 9.39
N GLU A 493 -38.50 -15.86 9.44
CA GLU A 493 -38.87 -16.83 10.47
C GLU A 493 -38.28 -18.21 10.15
N ILE A 494 -37.76 -18.91 11.17
CA ILE A 494 -37.26 -20.28 11.03
C ILE A 494 -38.43 -21.25 10.91
N VAL A 495 -38.50 -22.00 9.81
CA VAL A 495 -39.59 -22.93 9.52
C VAL A 495 -39.21 -24.42 9.62
N SER A 496 -37.92 -24.73 9.57
CA SER A 496 -37.38 -26.09 9.77
C SER A 496 -35.88 -26.03 10.07
N THR A 497 -35.35 -27.04 10.75
CA THR A 497 -33.90 -27.28 10.95
C THR A 497 -33.42 -28.58 10.29
N GLU A 498 -34.31 -29.27 9.58
CA GLU A 498 -34.01 -30.47 8.81
C GLU A 498 -33.51 -30.10 7.41
N LEU A 499 -32.64 -30.95 6.83
CA LEU A 499 -32.12 -30.75 5.47
C LEU A 499 -33.24 -30.71 4.42
N GLU A 500 -34.20 -31.63 4.51
CA GLU A 500 -35.40 -31.60 3.68
C GLU A 500 -36.48 -30.74 4.34
N LEU A 501 -36.99 -29.74 3.60
CA LEU A 501 -38.20 -29.02 4.03
C LEU A 501 -39.42 -29.85 3.65
N LYS A 502 -40.15 -30.34 4.65
CA LYS A 502 -41.39 -31.13 4.48
C LYS A 502 -42.59 -30.36 5.03
N ASN A 503 -43.78 -30.65 4.51
CA ASN A 503 -45.05 -30.06 4.97
C ASN A 503 -45.10 -28.54 4.88
N ALA A 504 -44.37 -27.95 3.95
CA ALA A 504 -44.34 -26.50 3.78
C ALA A 504 -45.60 -26.01 3.06
N VAL A 505 -46.10 -24.86 3.52
CA VAL A 505 -47.20 -24.13 2.88
C VAL A 505 -46.69 -23.36 1.66
N PRO A 506 -47.58 -22.85 0.79
CA PRO A 506 -47.18 -21.96 -0.30
C PRO A 506 -46.38 -20.75 0.22
N GLY A 507 -45.24 -20.45 -0.39
CA GLY A 507 -44.34 -19.40 0.04
C GLY A 507 -42.93 -19.51 -0.54
N ARG A 508 -42.07 -18.57 -0.16
CA ARG A 508 -40.65 -18.54 -0.54
C ARG A 508 -39.77 -18.89 0.65
N TYR A 509 -38.79 -19.75 0.42
CA TYR A 509 -37.93 -20.31 1.45
C TYR A 509 -36.48 -20.30 0.98
N LYS A 510 -35.54 -19.96 1.87
CA LYS A 510 -34.11 -20.14 1.61
C LYS A 510 -33.47 -21.00 2.68
N LEU A 511 -32.49 -21.80 2.28
CA LEU A 511 -31.69 -22.63 3.16
C LEU A 511 -30.49 -21.83 3.64
N ILE A 512 -30.24 -21.87 4.95
CA ILE A 512 -29.04 -21.33 5.57
C ILE A 512 -28.33 -22.48 6.26
N ILE A 513 -27.06 -22.69 5.91
CA ILE A 513 -26.20 -23.66 6.58
C ILE A 513 -25.09 -22.93 7.35
N GLY A 514 -24.62 -23.53 8.45
CA GLY A 514 -23.62 -22.93 9.34
C GLY A 514 -24.24 -22.10 10.47
N GLU A 515 -23.46 -21.89 11.54
CA GLU A 515 -23.85 -21.11 12.72
C GLU A 515 -23.20 -19.72 12.71
N PHE A 516 -21.86 -19.68 12.71
CA PHE A 516 -21.09 -18.43 12.65
C PHE A 516 -20.72 -18.02 11.21
N CYS A 517 -20.39 -19.01 10.39
CA CYS A 517 -20.04 -18.82 9.00
C CYS A 517 -21.15 -19.38 8.10
N THR A 518 -22.14 -18.54 7.84
CA THR A 518 -23.37 -18.94 7.18
C THR A 518 -23.25 -18.88 5.66
N VAL A 519 -23.65 -19.96 4.99
CA VAL A 519 -23.86 -19.97 3.54
C VAL A 519 -25.35 -20.03 3.29
N GLU A 520 -25.86 -19.16 2.42
CA GLU A 520 -27.27 -19.08 2.08
C GLU A 520 -27.51 -19.54 0.64
N SER A 521 -28.64 -20.22 0.41
CA SER A 521 -29.14 -20.49 -0.93
C SER A 521 -29.92 -19.30 -1.49
N ASP A 522 -30.15 -19.31 -2.80
CA ASP A 522 -31.26 -18.56 -3.38
C ASP A 522 -32.61 -19.03 -2.81
N TYR A 523 -33.64 -18.20 -2.98
CA TYR A 523 -35.00 -18.55 -2.58
C TYR A 523 -35.60 -19.61 -3.51
N PHE A 524 -36.07 -20.70 -2.91
CA PHE A 524 -36.96 -21.67 -3.53
C PHE A 524 -38.42 -21.25 -3.31
N THR A 525 -39.26 -21.43 -4.32
CA THR A 525 -40.69 -21.07 -4.25
C THR A 525 -41.54 -22.32 -4.27
N ILE A 526 -42.32 -22.54 -3.21
CA ILE A 526 -43.41 -23.52 -3.21
C ILE A 526 -44.67 -22.77 -3.61
N GLN A 527 -45.26 -23.16 -4.74
CA GLN A 527 -46.50 -22.57 -5.22
C GLN A 527 -47.72 -23.34 -4.69
N ASP A 528 -48.87 -22.66 -4.61
CA ASP A 528 -50.16 -23.31 -4.43
C ASP A 528 -50.67 -23.80 -5.78
N ALA A 529 -50.52 -25.10 -6.04
CA ALA A 529 -50.93 -25.73 -7.29
C ALA A 529 -52.41 -26.13 -7.31
N ARG A 530 -53.17 -25.89 -6.23
CA ARG A 530 -54.62 -26.14 -6.23
C ARG A 530 -55.32 -25.22 -7.25
N PRO A 531 -56.34 -25.70 -7.98
CA PRO A 531 -57.17 -24.82 -8.81
C PRO A 531 -57.79 -23.71 -7.97
N GLN A 532 -57.39 -22.47 -8.20
CA GLN A 532 -57.95 -21.30 -7.53
C GLN A 532 -59.11 -20.78 -8.36
N ILE A 533 -60.27 -20.60 -7.72
CA ILE A 533 -61.48 -20.03 -8.32
C ILE A 533 -61.60 -18.60 -7.80
N TYR A 534 -61.56 -17.62 -8.71
CA TYR A 534 -61.60 -16.21 -8.35
C TYR A 534 -63.05 -15.74 -8.35
N SER A 535 -63.69 -15.85 -7.20
CA SER A 535 -65.11 -15.53 -7.01
C SER A 535 -65.49 -14.09 -7.32
N SER A 536 -64.54 -13.16 -7.22
CA SER A 536 -64.75 -11.73 -7.53
C SER A 536 -65.13 -11.46 -8.99
N PHE A 537 -64.83 -12.38 -9.91
CA PHE A 537 -65.18 -12.23 -11.32
C PHE A 537 -66.51 -12.90 -11.67
N ILE A 538 -67.05 -13.75 -10.80
CA ILE A 538 -68.27 -14.51 -11.08
C ILE A 538 -69.46 -13.55 -11.15
N ALA A 539 -70.06 -13.44 -12.32
CA ALA A 539 -71.27 -12.68 -12.57
C ALA A 539 -72.48 -13.62 -12.51
N VAL A 540 -73.37 -13.38 -11.55
CA VAL A 540 -74.61 -14.15 -11.38
C VAL A 540 -75.77 -13.29 -11.87
N LYS A 541 -76.51 -13.81 -12.84
CA LYS A 541 -77.76 -13.23 -13.31
C LYS A 541 -78.92 -14.13 -12.87
N ASN A 542 -79.86 -13.59 -12.11
CA ASN A 542 -81.06 -14.32 -11.70
C ASN A 542 -81.96 -14.60 -12.91
N SER A 543 -82.84 -15.59 -12.76
CA SER A 543 -83.93 -15.81 -13.72
C SER A 543 -85.04 -14.78 -13.49
N GLU A 544 -85.67 -14.29 -14.56
CA GLU A 544 -86.56 -13.13 -14.48
C GLU A 544 -87.93 -13.42 -15.08
N CYS A 545 -88.99 -12.89 -14.45
CA CYS A 545 -90.35 -12.92 -14.95
C CYS A 545 -90.77 -14.33 -15.47
N GLY A 546 -90.36 -15.40 -14.76
CA GLY A 546 -90.71 -16.81 -15.04
C GLY A 546 -89.89 -17.55 -16.09
N LYS A 547 -88.79 -16.98 -16.59
CA LYS A 547 -88.01 -17.55 -17.71
C LYS A 547 -86.69 -18.19 -17.25
N SER A 548 -86.22 -19.24 -17.91
CA SER A 548 -84.88 -19.83 -17.70
C SER A 548 -83.79 -18.99 -18.38
N ASN A 549 -83.67 -17.72 -18.00
CA ASN A 549 -82.72 -16.77 -18.58
C ASN A 549 -81.60 -16.35 -17.59
N GLY A 550 -81.49 -17.02 -16.44
CA GLY A 550 -80.40 -16.82 -15.51
C GLY A 550 -79.07 -17.31 -16.07
N SER A 551 -77.96 -16.85 -15.51
CA SER A 551 -76.63 -17.28 -15.94
C SER A 551 -75.59 -17.12 -14.84
N ILE A 552 -74.56 -17.95 -14.88
CA ILE A 552 -73.34 -17.80 -14.08
C ILE A 552 -72.18 -17.73 -15.07
N THR A 553 -71.59 -16.55 -15.21
CA THR A 553 -70.58 -16.24 -16.24
C THR A 553 -69.37 -15.54 -15.64
N ASN A 554 -68.33 -15.35 -16.47
CA ASN A 554 -67.05 -14.75 -16.08
C ASN A 554 -66.32 -15.52 -14.98
N LEU A 555 -66.54 -16.84 -14.92
CA LEU A 555 -65.78 -17.68 -14.00
C LEU A 555 -64.33 -17.73 -14.44
N PHE A 556 -63.43 -17.20 -13.62
CA PHE A 556 -62.00 -17.31 -13.81
C PHE A 556 -61.43 -18.32 -12.82
N ALA A 557 -60.74 -19.32 -13.34
CA ALA A 557 -59.99 -20.27 -12.54
C ALA A 557 -58.60 -20.49 -13.15
N SER A 558 -57.60 -20.61 -12.28
CA SER A 558 -56.22 -20.87 -12.69
C SER A 558 -55.55 -21.83 -11.71
N THR A 559 -54.56 -22.58 -12.17
CA THR A 559 -53.62 -23.29 -11.30
C THR A 559 -52.20 -22.82 -11.61
N SER A 560 -51.35 -22.73 -10.60
CA SER A 560 -49.94 -22.34 -10.77
C SER A 560 -49.14 -23.40 -11.55
N SER A 561 -49.61 -24.64 -11.63
CA SER A 561 -48.95 -25.73 -12.39
C SER A 561 -49.15 -25.62 -13.90
N GLY A 562 -50.02 -24.72 -14.37
CA GLY A 562 -50.39 -24.61 -15.79
C GLY A 562 -51.16 -25.83 -16.34
N SER A 563 -51.58 -26.76 -15.48
CA SER A 563 -52.34 -27.94 -15.89
C SER A 563 -53.70 -27.55 -16.49
N GLN A 564 -54.13 -28.28 -17.52
CA GLN A 564 -55.45 -28.08 -18.11
C GLN A 564 -56.55 -28.35 -17.07
N LEU A 565 -57.43 -27.37 -16.88
CA LEU A 565 -58.55 -27.45 -15.95
C LEU A 565 -59.80 -27.97 -16.65
N THR A 566 -60.56 -28.81 -15.97
CA THR A 566 -61.91 -29.25 -16.36
C THR A 566 -62.95 -28.68 -15.39
N TYR A 567 -64.15 -28.46 -15.90
CA TYR A 567 -65.24 -27.81 -15.18
C TYR A 567 -66.43 -28.75 -15.15
N ALA A 568 -67.13 -28.82 -14.02
CA ALA A 568 -68.39 -29.53 -13.91
C ALA A 568 -69.35 -28.76 -13.00
N TRP A 569 -70.49 -28.37 -13.55
CA TRP A 569 -71.58 -27.72 -12.83
C TRP A 569 -72.63 -28.74 -12.42
N PHE A 570 -73.08 -28.66 -11.18
CA PHE A 570 -74.11 -29.50 -10.60
C PHE A 570 -75.27 -28.61 -10.14
N ASP A 571 -76.50 -29.02 -10.44
CA ASP A 571 -77.69 -28.37 -9.89
C ASP A 571 -77.96 -28.81 -8.43
N GLN A 572 -79.04 -28.30 -7.87
CA GLN A 572 -79.46 -28.54 -6.49
C GLN A 572 -79.77 -30.01 -6.18
N ASP A 573 -80.09 -30.82 -7.19
CA ASP A 573 -80.39 -32.25 -7.04
C ASP A 573 -79.12 -33.11 -7.21
N GLY A 574 -77.95 -32.47 -7.31
CA GLY A 574 -76.66 -33.12 -7.51
C GLY A 574 -76.46 -33.65 -8.93
N LYS A 575 -77.33 -33.28 -9.87
CA LYS A 575 -77.22 -33.68 -11.28
C LYS A 575 -76.26 -32.75 -11.99
N GLN A 576 -75.32 -33.33 -12.73
CA GLN A 576 -74.40 -32.54 -13.55
C GLN A 576 -75.16 -31.87 -14.71
N VAL A 577 -75.16 -30.55 -14.76
CA VAL A 577 -75.91 -29.75 -15.74
C VAL A 577 -75.03 -29.17 -16.86
N ALA A 578 -73.71 -29.05 -16.65
CA ALA A 578 -72.78 -28.61 -17.69
C ALA A 578 -71.32 -29.00 -17.39
N GLN A 579 -70.47 -28.95 -18.41
CA GLN A 579 -69.01 -29.13 -18.31
C GLN A 579 -68.20 -27.94 -18.86
N THR A 580 -68.87 -26.81 -19.02
CA THR A 580 -68.27 -25.57 -19.53
C THR A 580 -67.87 -24.65 -18.38
N ARG A 581 -66.92 -23.75 -18.66
CA ARG A 581 -66.47 -22.73 -17.69
C ARG A 581 -67.63 -21.84 -17.23
N ASP A 582 -68.38 -21.31 -18.18
CA ASP A 582 -69.55 -20.46 -17.95
C ASP A 582 -70.85 -21.23 -18.29
N ILE A 583 -71.95 -20.93 -17.61
CA ILE A 583 -73.26 -21.56 -17.83
C ILE A 583 -74.39 -20.52 -17.95
N THR A 584 -75.28 -20.70 -18.91
CA THR A 584 -76.39 -19.78 -19.23
C THR A 584 -77.71 -20.54 -19.37
N ASN A 585 -78.83 -19.81 -19.42
CA ASN A 585 -80.18 -20.36 -19.51
C ASN A 585 -80.62 -21.17 -18.28
N LEU A 586 -80.22 -20.70 -17.11
CA LEU A 586 -80.52 -21.32 -15.83
C LEU A 586 -81.90 -20.89 -15.35
N ALA A 587 -82.66 -21.85 -14.83
CA ALA A 587 -83.85 -21.58 -14.05
C ALA A 587 -83.46 -21.20 -12.61
N ALA A 588 -84.41 -20.70 -11.83
CA ALA A 588 -84.19 -20.52 -10.40
C ALA A 588 -83.83 -21.86 -9.75
N GLY A 589 -82.75 -21.89 -8.97
CA GLY A 589 -82.14 -23.08 -8.39
C GLY A 589 -80.73 -22.80 -7.86
N ASN A 590 -80.13 -23.78 -7.19
CA ASN A 590 -78.75 -23.71 -6.70
C ASN A 590 -77.80 -24.46 -7.64
N TYR A 591 -76.64 -23.87 -7.92
CA TYR A 591 -75.64 -24.45 -8.82
C TYR A 591 -74.25 -24.44 -8.21
N THR A 592 -73.59 -25.58 -8.14
CA THR A 592 -72.22 -25.70 -7.60
C THR A 592 -71.25 -26.08 -8.71
N ILE A 593 -70.07 -25.46 -8.73
CA ILE A 593 -69.01 -25.82 -9.68
C ILE A 593 -67.90 -26.60 -8.99
N LYS A 594 -67.46 -27.68 -9.65
CA LYS A 594 -66.20 -28.36 -9.36
C LYS A 594 -65.21 -28.05 -10.49
N VAL A 595 -64.05 -27.53 -10.12
CA VAL A 595 -62.94 -27.27 -11.02
C VAL A 595 -61.82 -28.24 -10.70
N SER A 596 -61.48 -29.09 -11.65
CA SER A 596 -60.51 -30.17 -11.46
C SER A 596 -59.28 -29.97 -12.35
N SER A 597 -58.11 -30.18 -11.78
CA SER A 597 -56.89 -30.53 -12.52
C SER A 597 -56.75 -32.05 -12.60
N SER A 598 -55.64 -32.55 -13.16
CA SER A 598 -55.32 -33.98 -13.15
C SER A 598 -55.10 -34.58 -11.76
N SER A 599 -54.81 -33.77 -10.72
CA SER A 599 -54.49 -34.24 -9.36
C SER A 599 -55.38 -33.68 -8.25
N CYS A 600 -56.20 -32.65 -8.50
CA CYS A 600 -56.86 -31.89 -7.44
C CYS A 600 -58.18 -31.27 -7.93
N THR A 601 -59.24 -31.34 -7.10
CA THR A 601 -60.54 -30.74 -7.39
C THR A 601 -60.89 -29.72 -6.32
N THR A 602 -61.23 -28.50 -6.73
CA THR A 602 -61.73 -27.44 -5.85
C THR A 602 -63.20 -27.19 -6.18
N GLU A 603 -64.03 -27.09 -5.15
CA GLU A 603 -65.47 -26.87 -5.25
C GLU A 603 -65.81 -25.45 -4.81
N TYR A 604 -66.70 -24.78 -5.55
CA TYR A 604 -67.19 -23.44 -5.24
C TYR A 604 -68.69 -23.35 -5.52
N GLY A 605 -69.43 -22.81 -4.54
CA GLY A 605 -70.90 -22.76 -4.56
C GLY A 605 -71.51 -23.35 -3.28
N PRO A 606 -72.84 -23.52 -3.21
CA PRO A 606 -73.79 -23.28 -4.29
C PRO A 606 -73.98 -21.78 -4.61
N ILE A 607 -74.09 -21.48 -5.89
CA ILE A 607 -74.47 -20.18 -6.44
C ILE A 607 -75.97 -20.24 -6.74
N THR A 608 -76.75 -19.40 -6.06
CA THR A 608 -78.22 -19.38 -6.17
C THR A 608 -78.69 -18.47 -7.29
N ILE A 609 -79.57 -18.98 -8.17
CA ILE A 609 -80.36 -18.24 -9.17
C ILE A 609 -81.80 -18.16 -8.63
N LYS A 610 -82.42 -16.98 -8.57
CA LYS A 610 -83.81 -16.75 -8.09
C LYS A 610 -84.76 -16.30 -9.23
N ASN A 611 -86.09 -16.31 -9.02
CA ASN A 611 -87.13 -15.83 -9.97
C ASN A 611 -87.98 -14.67 -9.39
N THR A 612 -88.31 -13.63 -10.19
CA THR A 612 -88.72 -12.29 -9.66
C THR A 612 -89.70 -11.45 -10.56
N THR A 613 -90.67 -10.64 -10.00
CA THR A 613 -91.71 -9.77 -10.69
C THR A 613 -91.85 -8.27 -10.18
N GLY A 614 -92.28 -7.24 -10.98
CA GLY A 614 -92.02 -5.74 -10.83
C GLY A 614 -93.13 -4.67 -10.38
N PRO A 615 -92.81 -3.36 -10.06
CA PRO A 615 -93.70 -2.30 -9.44
C PRO A 615 -94.12 -1.04 -10.31
N ASN A 616 -95.01 -0.10 -9.84
CA ASN A 616 -95.56 1.11 -10.57
C ASN A 616 -95.78 2.44 -9.72
N ILE A 617 -95.64 3.67 -10.31
CA ILE A 617 -95.70 5.02 -9.64
C ILE A 617 -96.80 5.97 -10.19
N ASP A 618 -97.54 6.70 -9.33
CA ASP A 618 -98.48 7.80 -9.68
C ASP A 618 -98.04 9.15 -9.07
N GLU A 619 -97.74 10.13 -9.94
CA GLU A 619 -97.09 11.41 -9.59
C GLU A 619 -98.05 12.57 -9.35
N THR A 620 -99.33 12.45 -9.71
CA THR A 620 -100.29 13.58 -9.77
C THR A 620 -100.69 14.15 -8.39
N THR A 621 -100.17 13.56 -7.31
CA THR A 621 -100.55 13.82 -5.92
C THR A 621 -99.43 14.46 -5.07
N ALA A 622 -98.27 14.78 -5.66
CA ALA A 622 -97.08 15.26 -4.93
C ALA A 622 -97.10 16.76 -4.53
N SER A 623 -96.47 17.12 -3.39
CA SER A 623 -96.30 18.50 -2.87
C SER A 623 -94.85 18.79 -2.42
N ILE A 624 -94.28 19.98 -2.75
CA ILE A 624 -92.84 20.33 -2.56
C ILE A 624 -92.62 21.44 -1.51
N GLN A 625 -91.60 21.29 -0.64
CA GLN A 625 -91.19 22.23 0.44
C GLN A 625 -89.69 22.61 0.34
N SER A 626 -89.32 23.89 0.52
CA SER A 626 -87.93 24.43 0.41
C SER A 626 -87.13 24.38 1.73
N THR A 627 -85.81 24.66 1.70
CA THR A 627 -84.89 24.51 2.87
C THR A 627 -83.83 25.63 3.04
N PRO A 628 -83.46 26.04 4.27
CA PRO A 628 -82.34 26.97 4.55
C PRO A 628 -80.93 26.34 4.45
N CYS A 629 -79.89 27.15 4.24
CA CYS A 629 -78.49 26.70 4.12
C CYS A 629 -78.02 25.90 5.32
N ASN A 630 -77.38 24.75 5.06
CA ASN A 630 -76.96 23.76 6.05
C ASN A 630 -78.09 23.18 6.92
N GLN A 631 -79.34 23.44 6.54
CA GLN A 631 -80.49 22.78 7.14
C GLN A 631 -81.10 21.87 6.09
N SER A 632 -81.52 20.71 6.54
CA SER A 632 -82.18 19.73 5.71
C SER A 632 -83.62 19.66 6.19
N THR A 633 -84.43 20.63 5.81
CA THR A 633 -85.86 20.72 6.18
C THR A 633 -86.80 20.67 4.97
N GLY A 634 -86.26 20.62 3.74
CA GLY A 634 -87.06 20.54 2.51
C GLY A 634 -87.63 19.14 2.25
N GLY A 635 -88.60 19.01 1.34
CA GLY A 635 -89.20 17.70 1.06
C GLY A 635 -90.18 17.65 -0.11
N VAL A 636 -90.50 16.44 -0.56
CA VAL A 636 -91.54 16.09 -1.54
C VAL A 636 -92.43 15.00 -0.96
N ILE A 637 -93.70 15.30 -0.68
CA ILE A 637 -94.59 14.43 0.11
C ILE A 637 -95.91 14.12 -0.62
N ASN A 638 -96.61 13.04 -0.21
CA ASN A 638 -97.96 12.62 -0.62
C ASN A 638 -98.13 11.84 -1.95
N LEU A 639 -97.09 11.14 -2.45
CA LEU A 639 -97.18 10.31 -3.69
C LEU A 639 -97.98 9.02 -3.51
N THR A 640 -98.39 8.33 -4.59
CA THR A 640 -99.10 7.01 -4.55
C THR A 640 -98.39 5.95 -5.41
N ILE A 641 -98.26 4.70 -4.92
CA ILE A 641 -97.43 3.61 -5.53
C ILE A 641 -98.19 2.28 -5.46
N THR A 642 -98.24 1.50 -6.55
CA THR A 642 -99.01 0.23 -6.67
C THR A 642 -98.18 -0.90 -7.35
N GLY A 643 -98.45 -2.18 -7.05
CA GLY A 643 -97.74 -3.36 -7.62
C GLY A 643 -96.43 -3.77 -6.90
N GLY A 644 -95.69 -4.76 -7.46
CA GLY A 644 -94.34 -5.22 -7.06
C GLY A 644 -94.22 -6.45 -6.13
N THR A 645 -93.03 -7.07 -6.05
CA THR A 645 -92.70 -8.17 -5.11
C THR A 645 -91.54 -7.88 -4.18
N GLY A 646 -91.70 -8.27 -2.91
CA GLY A 646 -90.74 -7.96 -1.86
C GLY A 646 -90.94 -6.55 -1.32
N THR A 647 -89.87 -5.97 -0.78
CA THR A 647 -89.96 -4.62 -0.24
C THR A 647 -89.90 -3.63 -1.41
N LEU A 648 -90.97 -2.85 -1.59
CA LEU A 648 -90.91 -1.70 -2.50
C LEU A 648 -89.82 -0.76 -2.00
N LYS A 649 -88.76 -0.68 -2.77
CA LYS A 649 -87.61 0.15 -2.50
C LYS A 649 -87.82 1.44 -3.23
N TYR A 650 -88.35 2.39 -2.48
CA TYR A 650 -88.31 3.79 -2.83
C TYR A 650 -86.87 4.24 -2.78
N SER A 651 -86.51 5.02 -3.77
CA SER A 651 -85.18 5.56 -3.90
C SER A 651 -85.33 6.92 -4.53
N TRP A 652 -85.48 7.91 -3.65
CA TRP A 652 -85.38 9.29 -4.04
C TRP A 652 -83.95 9.60 -4.37
N LYS A 653 -83.67 9.78 -5.64
CA LYS A 653 -82.35 10.06 -6.15
C LYS A 653 -82.20 11.54 -6.39
N ASN A 654 -81.17 12.16 -5.84
CA ASN A 654 -80.84 13.54 -6.21
C ASN A 654 -80.38 13.64 -7.68
N ALA A 655 -80.08 14.84 -8.15
CA ALA A 655 -79.61 15.10 -9.52
C ALA A 655 -78.35 14.32 -9.91
N GLN A 656 -77.56 13.86 -8.93
CA GLN A 656 -76.38 13.01 -9.10
C GLN A 656 -76.71 11.51 -9.06
N ASN A 657 -78.00 11.17 -9.15
CA ASN A 657 -78.54 9.81 -9.10
C ASN A 657 -78.28 9.09 -7.74
N GLN A 658 -77.91 9.83 -6.69
CA GLN A 658 -77.67 9.29 -5.35
C GLN A 658 -78.96 9.23 -4.56
N VAL A 659 -79.20 8.10 -3.91
CA VAL A 659 -80.40 7.91 -3.10
C VAL A 659 -80.30 8.71 -1.80
N VAL A 660 -81.16 9.72 -1.63
CA VAL A 660 -81.19 10.63 -0.47
C VAL A 660 -82.31 10.32 0.51
N ALA A 661 -83.34 9.60 0.08
CA ALA A 661 -84.32 8.99 0.96
C ALA A 661 -84.87 7.71 0.33
N THR A 662 -85.26 6.78 1.19
CA THR A 662 -85.83 5.48 0.81
C THR A 662 -87.23 5.28 1.38
N THR A 663 -87.77 6.33 1.97
CA THR A 663 -89.16 6.43 2.35
C THR A 663 -89.97 6.90 1.15
N LYS A 664 -91.26 6.58 1.16
CA LYS A 664 -92.21 6.99 0.13
C LYS A 664 -92.24 8.52 -0.03
N ASP A 665 -92.30 9.23 1.08
CA ASP A 665 -92.16 10.68 1.15
C ASP A 665 -90.70 11.09 1.31
N LEU A 666 -90.29 12.14 0.60
CA LEU A 666 -89.00 12.81 0.77
C LEU A 666 -89.16 13.93 1.80
N LYS A 667 -88.44 13.88 2.92
CA LYS A 667 -88.46 14.91 3.97
C LYS A 667 -87.06 15.21 4.45
N ASN A 668 -86.89 16.38 5.05
CA ASN A 668 -85.64 16.81 5.66
C ASN A 668 -84.44 16.70 4.72
N GLN A 669 -84.62 17.18 3.50
CA GLN A 669 -83.59 17.17 2.48
C GLN A 669 -83.02 18.56 2.25
N PRO A 670 -81.72 18.64 1.92
CA PRO A 670 -81.13 19.87 1.43
C PRO A 670 -81.73 20.23 0.06
N ALA A 671 -81.32 21.36 -0.49
CA ALA A 671 -81.75 21.73 -1.83
C ALA A 671 -81.15 20.83 -2.91
N GLY A 672 -81.90 20.59 -3.97
CA GLY A 672 -81.53 19.73 -5.07
C GLY A 672 -82.73 19.29 -5.90
N LYS A 673 -82.47 18.67 -7.06
CA LYS A 673 -83.49 17.95 -7.83
C LYS A 673 -83.53 16.51 -7.39
N TYR A 674 -84.72 15.93 -7.27
CA TYR A 674 -84.95 14.60 -6.72
C TYR A 674 -85.93 13.79 -7.59
N ILE A 675 -85.54 12.60 -8.01
CA ILE A 675 -86.32 11.65 -8.82
C ILE A 675 -86.64 10.44 -7.95
N LEU A 676 -87.90 10.01 -7.88
CA LEU A 676 -88.25 8.78 -7.19
C LEU A 676 -88.09 7.58 -8.14
N GLN A 677 -87.15 6.72 -7.85
CA GLN A 677 -87.09 5.36 -8.39
C GLN A 677 -87.84 4.43 -7.45
N VAL A 678 -88.77 3.65 -7.99
CA VAL A 678 -89.35 2.51 -7.28
C VAL A 678 -88.90 1.26 -7.98
N ASN A 679 -88.03 0.55 -7.28
CA ASN A 679 -87.70 -0.81 -7.63
C ASN A 679 -88.39 -1.72 -6.63
N ASP A 680 -88.63 -2.93 -7.05
CA ASP A 680 -88.86 -4.01 -6.13
C ASP A 680 -87.70 -4.97 -6.25
N ASP A 681 -87.83 -6.18 -5.74
CA ASP A 681 -86.70 -7.08 -5.70
C ASP A 681 -86.49 -7.84 -7.04
N SER A 682 -87.11 -7.41 -8.16
CA SER A 682 -87.07 -8.08 -9.47
C SER A 682 -86.27 -7.42 -10.59
N ASP A 683 -85.93 -8.20 -11.63
CA ASP A 683 -85.34 -7.71 -12.89
C ASP A 683 -86.39 -7.27 -13.93
N CYS A 684 -87.68 -7.21 -13.56
CA CYS A 684 -88.71 -6.67 -14.45
C CYS A 684 -88.65 -5.11 -14.54
N GLY A 685 -87.49 -4.53 -14.18
CA GLY A 685 -87.08 -3.13 -14.34
C GLY A 685 -87.57 -2.21 -13.21
N PRO A 686 -86.75 -1.24 -12.76
CA PRO A 686 -87.25 -0.16 -11.92
C PRO A 686 -88.12 0.82 -12.70
N VAL A 687 -89.20 1.29 -12.07
CA VAL A 687 -90.02 2.39 -12.58
C VAL A 687 -89.56 3.71 -11.95
N TYR A 688 -89.64 4.80 -12.70
CA TYR A 688 -89.11 6.10 -12.30
C TYR A 688 -90.18 7.18 -12.41
N SER A 689 -90.13 8.14 -11.49
CA SER A 689 -90.90 9.37 -11.59
C SER A 689 -90.20 10.43 -12.44
N SER A 690 -90.88 11.53 -12.75
CA SER A 690 -90.24 12.78 -13.17
C SER A 690 -89.48 13.46 -12.01
N ALA A 691 -88.64 14.47 -12.31
CA ALA A 691 -87.77 15.13 -11.33
C ALA A 691 -88.46 16.28 -10.59
N PHE A 692 -88.40 16.28 -9.26
CA PHE A 692 -88.94 17.31 -8.37
C PHE A 692 -87.82 18.21 -7.83
N GLU A 693 -87.98 19.54 -7.82
CA GLU A 693 -86.91 20.49 -7.45
C GLU A 693 -87.17 21.16 -6.09
N ILE A 694 -86.30 20.90 -5.11
CA ILE A 694 -86.25 21.56 -3.78
C ILE A 694 -85.19 22.67 -3.84
N THR A 695 -85.54 23.90 -3.49
CA THR A 695 -84.63 25.06 -3.57
C THR A 695 -84.00 25.45 -2.22
N GLU A 696 -82.73 25.93 -2.23
CA GLU A 696 -81.99 26.38 -1.03
C GLU A 696 -82.18 27.87 -0.81
N THR A 697 -82.18 28.29 0.45
CA THR A 697 -82.15 29.71 0.84
C THR A 697 -80.86 30.03 1.62
N ASN A 698 -80.09 31.06 1.21
CA ASN A 698 -78.80 31.54 1.80
C ASN A 698 -77.52 30.65 1.62
N SER A 699 -77.25 30.06 0.44
CA SER A 699 -76.17 29.07 0.21
C SER A 699 -74.71 29.60 0.14
N ILE A 700 -73.73 28.73 0.52
CA ILE A 700 -72.28 28.90 0.27
C ILE A 700 -71.80 27.82 -0.72
N ILE A 701 -71.09 28.20 -1.78
CA ILE A 701 -70.46 27.29 -2.75
C ILE A 701 -68.95 27.37 -2.60
N ILE A 702 -68.28 26.21 -2.47
CA ILE A 702 -66.81 26.09 -2.55
C ILE A 702 -66.48 25.38 -3.87
N ASP A 703 -65.90 26.12 -4.81
CA ASP A 703 -65.45 25.61 -6.10
C ASP A 703 -63.96 25.25 -6.02
N VAL A 704 -63.68 23.96 -6.18
CA VAL A 704 -62.33 23.37 -6.11
C VAL A 704 -61.80 22.98 -7.49
N SER A 705 -62.52 23.31 -8.57
CA SER A 705 -62.12 22.94 -9.94
C SER A 705 -60.76 23.52 -10.36
N GLY A 706 -60.32 24.61 -9.72
CA GLY A 706 -59.02 25.25 -9.91
C GLY A 706 -57.97 24.93 -8.84
N VAL A 707 -58.22 23.95 -7.95
CA VAL A 707 -57.32 23.71 -6.81
C VAL A 707 -55.93 23.25 -7.26
N ASN A 708 -54.89 23.88 -6.72
CA ASN A 708 -53.50 23.54 -6.97
C ASN A 708 -52.77 23.29 -5.65
N GLN A 709 -52.12 22.14 -5.55
CA GLN A 709 -51.33 21.71 -4.39
C GLN A 709 -49.84 21.75 -4.72
N THR A 710 -49.06 22.43 -3.89
CA THR A 710 -47.59 22.41 -3.97
C THR A 710 -47.01 21.70 -2.76
N ASN A 711 -46.27 20.61 -2.98
CA ASN A 711 -45.55 19.89 -1.93
C ASN A 711 -44.47 20.78 -1.27
N THR A 712 -44.09 20.45 -0.04
CA THR A 712 -42.97 21.13 0.62
C THR A 712 -41.66 20.80 -0.08
N THR A 713 -40.84 21.82 -0.34
CA THR A 713 -39.45 21.60 -0.76
C THR A 713 -38.56 21.44 0.47
N CYS A 714 -37.80 20.36 0.50
CA CYS A 714 -36.74 20.12 1.48
C CYS A 714 -37.28 20.05 2.92
N ASN A 715 -36.77 20.87 3.84
CA ASN A 715 -37.26 20.98 5.22
C ASN A 715 -38.15 22.22 5.47
N ASN A 716 -38.57 22.93 4.41
CA ASN A 716 -39.34 24.16 4.56
C ASN A 716 -40.84 23.87 4.68
N ASN A 717 -41.53 24.67 5.49
CA ASN A 717 -42.98 24.72 5.52
C ASN A 717 -43.47 25.67 4.41
N ASN A 718 -43.22 25.34 3.15
CA ASN A 718 -43.63 26.16 2.00
C ASN A 718 -44.67 25.47 1.11
N GLY A 719 -45.30 24.41 1.61
CA GLY A 719 -46.43 23.80 0.94
C GLY A 719 -47.60 24.78 0.85
N SER A 720 -48.45 24.62 -0.17
CA SER A 720 -49.61 25.49 -0.36
C SER A 720 -50.78 24.75 -0.99
N ILE A 721 -51.98 25.25 -0.71
CA ILE A 721 -53.23 24.84 -1.33
C ILE A 721 -53.94 26.11 -1.77
N THR A 722 -54.05 26.32 -3.08
CA THR A 722 -54.54 27.57 -3.67
C THR A 722 -55.54 27.29 -4.79
N GLY A 723 -56.20 28.34 -5.31
CA GLY A 723 -57.10 28.22 -6.46
C GLY A 723 -58.51 27.74 -6.12
N ILE A 724 -58.87 27.79 -4.83
CA ILE A 724 -60.24 27.55 -4.36
C ILE A 724 -61.03 28.86 -4.47
N ASN A 725 -62.20 28.83 -5.11
CA ASN A 725 -63.13 29.96 -5.18
C ASN A 725 -64.33 29.71 -4.27
N THR A 726 -64.90 30.77 -3.69
CA THR A 726 -66.15 30.65 -2.91
C THR A 726 -67.17 31.71 -3.27
N ILE A 727 -68.46 31.34 -3.27
CA ILE A 727 -69.60 32.25 -3.47
C ILE A 727 -70.47 32.16 -2.21
N GLY A 728 -70.79 33.31 -1.60
CA GLY A 728 -71.67 33.37 -0.42
C GLY A 728 -70.98 33.23 0.94
N ALA A 729 -69.67 32.93 1.00
CA ALA A 729 -68.86 32.92 2.22
C ALA A 729 -68.25 34.31 2.54
N SER A 730 -68.07 34.63 3.82
CA SER A 730 -67.43 35.86 4.29
C SER A 730 -66.19 35.64 5.18
N THR A 731 -65.95 34.41 5.64
CA THR A 731 -64.84 34.05 6.56
C THR A 731 -64.31 32.63 6.26
N TYR A 732 -63.04 32.35 6.56
CA TYR A 732 -62.36 31.09 6.21
C TYR A 732 -61.45 30.58 7.34
N GLU A 733 -61.34 29.26 7.48
CA GLU A 733 -60.46 28.58 8.45
C GLU A 733 -59.86 27.31 7.84
N TRP A 734 -58.54 27.18 7.79
CA TRP A 734 -57.83 25.97 7.42
C TRP A 734 -57.42 25.19 8.66
N ARG A 735 -57.64 23.88 8.67
CA ARG A 735 -57.33 22.99 9.80
C ARG A 735 -56.45 21.82 9.39
N ASP A 736 -55.60 21.34 10.30
CA ASP A 736 -54.74 20.16 10.10
C ASP A 736 -55.40 18.83 10.52
N ASN A 737 -54.67 17.72 10.42
CA ASN A 737 -55.15 16.37 10.77
C ASN A 737 -55.49 16.18 12.27
N ASN A 738 -55.15 17.14 13.14
CA ASN A 738 -55.52 17.17 14.55
C ASN A 738 -56.57 18.28 14.82
N ASP A 739 -57.26 18.75 13.77
CA ASP A 739 -58.23 19.84 13.78
C ASP A 739 -57.70 21.19 14.28
N GLN A 740 -56.38 21.40 14.30
CA GLN A 740 -55.77 22.67 14.72
C GLN A 740 -55.87 23.71 13.62
N LEU A 741 -56.19 24.96 13.97
CA LEU A 741 -56.28 26.08 13.03
C LEU A 741 -54.87 26.45 12.52
N VAL A 742 -54.67 26.39 11.20
CA VAL A 742 -53.38 26.66 10.53
C VAL A 742 -53.44 27.80 9.50
N GLY A 743 -54.62 28.34 9.22
CA GLY A 743 -54.79 29.52 8.36
C GLY A 743 -56.22 30.06 8.37
N THR A 744 -56.42 31.33 8.00
CA THR A 744 -57.75 31.99 8.02
C THR A 744 -58.10 32.72 6.72
N THR A 745 -57.30 32.54 5.68
CA THR A 745 -57.53 33.05 4.33
C THR A 745 -58.04 31.93 3.43
N LEU A 746 -58.67 32.29 2.31
CA LEU A 746 -59.20 31.30 1.36
C LEU A 746 -58.11 30.37 0.79
N ASN A 747 -56.94 30.93 0.46
CA ASN A 747 -55.75 30.16 0.09
C ASN A 747 -54.92 29.81 1.34
N LEU A 748 -54.43 28.58 1.43
CA LEU A 748 -53.46 28.15 2.45
C LEU A 748 -52.06 28.17 1.86
N SER A 749 -51.12 28.79 2.55
CA SER A 749 -49.72 28.85 2.12
C SER A 749 -48.80 28.72 3.33
N ASN A 750 -47.55 28.34 3.07
CA ASN A 750 -46.50 28.17 4.06
C ASN A 750 -46.79 27.12 5.14
N VAL A 751 -47.29 25.96 4.72
CA VAL A 751 -47.54 24.82 5.62
C VAL A 751 -46.54 23.68 5.42
N GLY A 752 -46.32 22.90 6.48
CA GLY A 752 -45.42 21.75 6.48
C GLY A 752 -46.04 20.51 5.83
N PRO A 753 -45.30 19.39 5.79
CA PRO A 753 -45.87 18.11 5.35
C PRO A 753 -46.99 17.69 6.30
N GLY A 754 -48.15 17.34 5.77
CA GLY A 754 -49.35 17.07 6.57
C GLY A 754 -50.61 16.98 5.73
N LYS A 755 -51.75 16.80 6.41
CA LYS A 755 -53.10 16.84 5.79
C LYS A 755 -53.86 18.05 6.29
N TYR A 756 -54.56 18.73 5.39
CA TYR A 756 -55.28 19.98 5.66
C TYR A 756 -56.66 20.03 5.00
N HIS A 757 -57.63 20.72 5.61
CA HIS A 757 -58.95 21.00 5.00
C HIS A 757 -59.43 22.42 5.32
N LEU A 758 -60.25 23.01 4.43
CA LEU A 758 -60.79 24.37 4.53
C LEU A 758 -62.23 24.36 5.06
N VAL A 759 -62.56 25.28 5.96
CA VAL A 759 -63.90 25.59 6.45
C VAL A 759 -64.26 27.03 6.02
N ALA A 760 -65.29 27.22 5.20
CA ALA A 760 -65.76 28.53 4.73
C ALA A 760 -67.11 28.88 5.36
N LEU A 761 -67.23 30.05 5.98
CA LEU A 761 -68.41 30.46 6.75
C LEU A 761 -68.99 31.80 6.30
N ASN A 762 -70.29 31.98 6.51
CA ASN A 762 -71.00 33.27 6.54
C ASN A 762 -71.83 33.37 7.83
N ALA A 763 -72.66 34.41 7.97
CA ALA A 763 -73.43 34.65 9.20
C ALA A 763 -74.33 33.48 9.65
N THR A 764 -74.75 32.59 8.74
CA THR A 764 -75.71 31.51 9.05
C THR A 764 -75.29 30.13 8.50
N CYS A 765 -74.17 30.01 7.79
CA CYS A 765 -73.78 28.79 7.09
C CYS A 765 -72.26 28.54 7.13
N SER A 766 -71.85 27.26 7.12
CA SER A 766 -70.45 26.79 7.15
C SER A 766 -70.25 25.54 6.28
N LYS A 767 -69.31 25.55 5.33
CA LYS A 767 -69.01 24.40 4.46
C LYS A 767 -67.55 23.98 4.61
N VAL A 768 -67.29 22.67 4.59
CA VAL A 768 -65.95 22.09 4.70
C VAL A 768 -65.53 21.48 3.36
N SER A 769 -64.28 21.68 2.94
CA SER A 769 -63.69 21.05 1.76
C SER A 769 -63.30 19.59 2.03
N MET A 770 -62.87 18.89 0.98
CA MET A 770 -62.10 17.64 1.12
C MET A 770 -60.72 17.87 1.78
N GLU A 771 -60.07 16.79 2.22
CA GLU A 771 -58.70 16.83 2.72
C GLU A 771 -57.68 16.92 1.58
N TYR A 772 -56.62 17.67 1.83
CA TYR A 772 -55.50 17.89 0.93
C TYR A 772 -54.20 17.46 1.63
N THR A 773 -53.45 16.54 1.01
CA THR A 773 -52.15 16.09 1.55
C THR A 773 -51.00 16.85 0.91
N ILE A 774 -50.11 17.39 1.75
CA ILE A 774 -48.82 17.95 1.37
C ILE A 774 -47.74 16.95 1.81
N VAL A 775 -46.99 16.38 0.88
CA VAL A 775 -45.92 15.41 1.19
C VAL A 775 -44.54 16.05 1.20
N LYS A 776 -43.61 15.47 1.97
CA LYS A 776 -42.19 15.86 1.97
C LYS A 776 -41.50 15.30 0.72
N GLN A 777 -40.90 16.17 -0.09
CA GLN A 777 -40.12 15.75 -1.26
C GLN A 777 -38.74 15.19 -0.82
N GLN A 778 -38.38 13.98 -1.30
CA GLN A 778 -37.11 13.31 -0.96
C GLN A 778 -35.92 13.95 -1.70
N ILE A 779 -34.75 14.00 -1.04
CA ILE A 779 -33.49 14.50 -1.60
C ILE A 779 -32.91 13.42 -2.52
N ASN A 780 -32.61 13.77 -3.78
CA ASN A 780 -31.90 12.89 -4.71
C ASN A 780 -30.39 13.16 -4.62
N SER A 781 -29.62 12.35 -3.90
CA SER A 781 -28.16 12.54 -3.73
C SER A 781 -27.33 11.40 -4.34
N GLY A 782 -27.56 11.07 -5.61
CA GLY A 782 -26.85 10.02 -6.36
C GLY A 782 -25.60 10.50 -7.12
N TYR A 783 -24.99 11.62 -6.74
CA TYR A 783 -23.92 12.26 -7.50
C TYR A 783 -22.56 11.56 -7.33
N THR A 784 -21.88 11.27 -8.44
CA THR A 784 -20.46 10.90 -8.48
C THR A 784 -19.63 12.05 -9.07
N SER A 785 -18.41 12.26 -8.57
CA SER A 785 -17.55 13.34 -9.05
C SER A 785 -16.05 13.04 -8.90
N THR A 786 -15.26 13.72 -9.73
CA THR A 786 -13.79 13.82 -9.62
C THR A 786 -13.38 15.25 -9.24
N LYS A 787 -12.13 15.44 -8.80
CA LYS A 787 -11.63 16.74 -8.31
C LYS A 787 -10.26 17.10 -8.87
N VAL A 788 -10.05 18.39 -9.12
CA VAL A 788 -8.75 18.99 -9.42
C VAL A 788 -8.49 20.10 -8.39
N LEU A 789 -7.36 20.03 -7.70
CA LEU A 789 -6.98 20.99 -6.66
C LEU A 789 -5.70 21.72 -7.08
N THR A 790 -5.71 23.05 -6.97
CA THR A 790 -4.54 23.91 -7.15
C THR A 790 -4.20 24.54 -5.80
N PRO A 791 -3.03 24.25 -5.21
CA PRO A 791 -2.56 24.89 -3.98
C PRO A 791 -2.43 26.42 -4.14
N ALA A 792 -2.52 27.15 -3.03
CA ALA A 792 -2.20 28.57 -2.98
C ALA A 792 -0.68 28.80 -2.92
N TYR A 793 -0.18 29.89 -3.51
CA TYR A 793 1.26 30.22 -3.56
C TYR A 793 1.50 31.74 -3.48
N CYS A 794 2.76 32.15 -3.31
CA CYS A 794 3.19 33.57 -3.23
C CYS A 794 2.51 34.41 -2.15
N ASN A 795 2.09 33.79 -1.04
CA ASN A 795 1.28 34.43 -0.01
C ASN A 795 0.02 35.13 -0.56
N GLN A 796 -0.46 34.69 -1.72
CA GLN A 796 -1.71 35.12 -2.32
C GLN A 796 -2.76 34.04 -2.14
N ASP A 797 -4.02 34.46 -2.18
CA ASP A 797 -5.18 33.55 -2.17
C ASP A 797 -5.48 33.23 -3.61
N ASN A 798 -4.67 32.36 -4.23
CA ASN A 798 -4.76 32.01 -5.66
C ASN A 798 -4.97 30.50 -5.88
N GLY A 799 -5.26 29.75 -4.82
CA GLY A 799 -5.63 28.34 -4.91
C GLY A 799 -6.99 28.16 -5.60
N SER A 800 -7.27 26.95 -6.07
CA SER A 800 -8.55 26.63 -6.70
C SER A 800 -9.00 25.20 -6.46
N ILE A 801 -10.32 25.00 -6.36
CA ILE A 801 -10.97 23.70 -6.34
C ILE A 801 -11.86 23.59 -7.58
N GLN A 802 -11.67 22.56 -8.40
CA GLN A 802 -12.59 22.22 -9.48
C GLN A 802 -13.19 20.84 -9.20
N VAL A 803 -14.53 20.78 -9.18
CA VAL A 803 -15.29 19.52 -9.07
C VAL A 803 -15.94 19.23 -10.40
N ILE A 804 -15.81 18.00 -10.90
CA ILE A 804 -16.37 17.55 -12.17
C ILE A 804 -17.33 16.40 -11.86
N PHE A 805 -18.62 16.60 -12.08
CA PHE A 805 -19.65 15.58 -11.87
C PHE A 805 -19.76 14.67 -13.11
N ASP A 806 -19.84 13.35 -12.90
CA ASP A 806 -19.67 12.38 -14.00
C ASP A 806 -20.94 12.23 -14.86
N THR A 807 -22.03 11.71 -14.28
CA THR A 807 -23.23 11.27 -15.02
C THR A 807 -24.49 12.09 -14.69
N GLN A 808 -24.57 12.70 -13.51
CA GLN A 808 -25.66 13.56 -13.08
C GLN A 808 -25.09 14.89 -12.56
N GLN A 809 -25.54 16.03 -13.10
CA GLN A 809 -25.15 17.34 -12.58
C GLN A 809 -26.15 17.84 -11.53
N PRO A 810 -25.68 18.41 -10.41
CA PRO A 810 -26.56 19.12 -9.49
C PRO A 810 -27.08 20.40 -10.14
N LYS A 811 -28.28 20.82 -9.74
CA LYS A 811 -28.91 22.07 -10.20
C LYS A 811 -28.11 23.31 -9.83
N ALA A 812 -27.51 23.29 -8.63
CA ALA A 812 -26.59 24.31 -8.17
C ALA A 812 -25.59 23.71 -7.20
N VAL A 813 -24.47 24.39 -7.01
CA VAL A 813 -23.50 24.08 -5.97
C VAL A 813 -23.22 25.33 -5.16
N ARG A 814 -22.80 25.14 -3.90
CA ARG A 814 -22.38 26.23 -3.02
C ARG A 814 -21.22 25.76 -2.15
N TRP A 815 -20.30 26.65 -1.86
CA TRP A 815 -19.12 26.36 -1.05
C TRP A 815 -19.14 27.18 0.23
N GLU A 816 -18.84 26.53 1.35
CA GLU A 816 -18.55 27.19 2.63
C GLU A 816 -17.10 27.02 3.02
N ASN A 817 -16.52 28.04 3.64
CA ASN A 817 -15.24 27.89 4.34
C ASN A 817 -15.45 27.28 5.74
N ASN A 818 -14.35 27.03 6.46
CA ASN A 818 -14.38 26.45 7.81
C ASN A 818 -15.09 27.34 8.88
N SER A 819 -15.43 28.59 8.55
CA SER A 819 -16.23 29.49 9.40
C SER A 819 -17.72 29.46 9.07
N GLY A 820 -18.16 28.58 8.15
CA GLY A 820 -19.54 28.51 7.68
C GLY A 820 -19.95 29.65 6.74
N VAL A 821 -18.99 30.42 6.22
CA VAL A 821 -19.28 31.54 5.31
C VAL A 821 -19.31 31.03 3.87
N THR A 822 -20.37 31.38 3.13
CA THR A 822 -20.48 31.07 1.69
C THR A 822 -19.44 31.86 0.89
N ILE A 823 -18.65 31.17 0.06
CA ILE A 823 -17.55 31.75 -0.72
C ILE A 823 -17.67 31.53 -2.23
N GLY A 824 -18.63 30.72 -2.70
CA GLY A 824 -18.86 30.58 -4.13
C GLY A 824 -19.99 29.62 -4.48
N HIS A 825 -20.42 29.67 -5.74
CA HIS A 825 -21.57 28.92 -6.26
C HIS A 825 -21.27 28.17 -7.57
N ASN A 826 -19.98 28.05 -7.91
CA ASN A 826 -19.54 27.40 -9.13
C ASN A 826 -18.79 26.11 -8.78
N ALA A 827 -18.83 25.14 -9.70
CA ALA A 827 -18.06 23.91 -9.61
C ALA A 827 -16.53 24.16 -9.60
N LEU A 828 -16.12 25.29 -10.18
CA LEU A 828 -14.78 25.85 -10.06
C LEU A 828 -14.81 27.01 -9.06
N LEU A 829 -14.07 26.84 -7.98
CA LEU A 829 -13.84 27.85 -6.95
C LEU A 829 -12.38 28.30 -7.03
N GLN A 830 -12.12 29.60 -7.15
CA GLN A 830 -10.79 30.18 -7.35
C GLN A 830 -10.50 31.24 -6.29
N ASN A 831 -9.25 31.69 -6.27
CA ASN A 831 -8.75 32.71 -5.35
C ASN A 831 -8.87 32.29 -3.89
N LEU A 832 -8.48 31.04 -3.60
CA LEU A 832 -8.61 30.44 -2.28
C LEU A 832 -7.29 30.51 -1.51
N ASP A 833 -7.38 30.84 -0.22
CA ASP A 833 -6.32 30.61 0.76
C ASP A 833 -6.24 29.10 1.11
N ALA A 834 -5.19 28.67 1.79
CA ALA A 834 -5.14 27.38 2.43
C ALA A 834 -6.20 27.23 3.51
N GLY A 835 -6.87 26.09 3.51
CA GLY A 835 -7.99 25.82 4.41
C GLY A 835 -8.88 24.71 3.90
N THR A 836 -9.94 24.44 4.67
CA THR A 836 -10.96 23.44 4.32
C THR A 836 -12.23 24.14 3.85
N TYR A 837 -12.78 23.61 2.76
CA TYR A 837 -13.94 24.13 2.05
C TYR A 837 -14.97 23.02 1.87
N GLN A 838 -16.19 23.22 2.41
CA GLN A 838 -17.30 22.29 2.34
C GLN A 838 -18.14 22.58 1.08
N LEU A 839 -18.31 21.57 0.24
CA LEU A 839 -19.22 21.63 -0.91
C LEU A 839 -20.63 21.20 -0.47
N TYR A 840 -21.59 22.01 -0.87
CA TYR A 840 -23.02 21.74 -0.83
C TYR A 840 -23.54 21.59 -2.27
N VAL A 841 -24.42 20.62 -2.47
CA VAL A 841 -25.06 20.35 -3.77
C VAL A 841 -26.57 20.52 -3.63
N THR A 842 -27.17 21.17 -4.61
CA THR A 842 -28.60 21.40 -4.71
C THR A 842 -29.16 20.52 -5.81
N ASP A 843 -30.14 19.68 -5.47
CA ASP A 843 -30.79 18.80 -6.45
C ASP A 843 -31.77 19.56 -7.37
N ASP A 844 -32.33 18.86 -8.37
CA ASP A 844 -33.30 19.43 -9.32
C ASP A 844 -34.55 20.01 -8.62
N ASN A 845 -34.87 19.48 -7.44
CA ASN A 845 -35.98 19.91 -6.60
C ASN A 845 -35.65 21.15 -5.75
N GLY A 846 -34.42 21.66 -5.82
CA GLY A 846 -33.97 22.84 -5.07
C GLY A 846 -33.49 22.53 -3.65
N CYS A 847 -33.21 21.26 -3.34
CA CYS A 847 -32.76 20.85 -2.01
C CYS A 847 -31.26 20.75 -1.89
N GLU A 848 -30.73 21.61 -1.02
CA GLU A 848 -29.30 21.67 -0.69
C GLU A 848 -28.94 20.64 0.39
N SER A 849 -27.84 19.93 0.17
CA SER A 849 -27.26 18.98 1.12
C SER A 849 -25.73 19.06 1.10
N ALA A 850 -25.10 18.79 2.25
CA ALA A 850 -23.65 18.71 2.34
C ALA A 850 -23.15 17.49 1.57
N TYR A 851 -22.20 17.70 0.65
CA TYR A 851 -21.66 16.66 -0.22
C TYR A 851 -20.28 16.18 0.25
N LEU A 852 -19.22 16.98 0.09
CA LEU A 852 -17.84 16.62 0.44
C LEU A 852 -17.02 17.85 0.89
N ALA A 853 -16.04 17.63 1.76
CA ALA A 853 -15.06 18.64 2.16
C ALA A 853 -13.75 18.51 1.38
N TYR A 854 -13.15 19.63 1.01
CA TYR A 854 -11.93 19.71 0.22
C TYR A 854 -10.92 20.62 0.92
N ALA A 855 -9.64 20.24 0.93
CA ALA A 855 -8.57 21.03 1.54
C ALA A 855 -7.67 21.63 0.46
N ILE A 856 -7.39 22.93 0.55
CA ILE A 856 -6.33 23.63 -0.20
C ILE A 856 -5.13 23.78 0.73
N SER A 857 -3.95 23.41 0.23
CA SER A 857 -2.66 23.64 0.90
C SER A 857 -2.00 24.92 0.38
N ARG A 858 -1.04 25.47 1.14
CA ARG A 858 -0.19 26.59 0.71
C ARG A 858 1.23 26.07 0.45
N ILE A 859 1.78 26.41 -0.72
CA ILE A 859 3.18 26.15 -1.05
C ILE A 859 4.03 27.12 -0.23
N ALA A 860 5.02 26.59 0.51
CA ALA A 860 5.94 27.41 1.28
C ALA A 860 6.79 28.32 0.37
N PRO A 861 7.18 29.53 0.81
CA PRO A 861 8.04 30.44 0.04
C PRO A 861 9.34 29.75 -0.40
N MET A 862 9.83 30.11 -1.58
CA MET A 862 11.10 29.57 -2.07
C MET A 862 12.28 30.14 -1.26
N GLU A 863 13.20 29.26 -0.85
CA GLU A 863 14.41 29.60 -0.12
C GLU A 863 15.62 28.82 -0.65
N ILE A 864 16.77 29.49 -0.74
CA ILE A 864 18.06 28.80 -0.96
C ILE A 864 18.50 28.27 0.39
N THR A 865 18.60 26.95 0.54
CA THR A 865 19.07 26.37 1.79
C THR A 865 20.58 26.61 1.91
N LEU A 866 20.99 27.61 2.69
CA LEU A 866 22.41 27.97 2.84
C LEU A 866 23.28 26.78 3.26
N ASN A 867 24.48 26.67 2.69
CA ASN A 867 25.49 25.62 2.94
C ASN A 867 25.15 24.21 2.41
N SER A 868 24.15 24.06 1.53
CA SER A 868 23.87 22.77 0.83
C SER A 868 24.81 22.49 -0.31
N GLU A 869 25.38 23.56 -0.83
CA GLU A 869 26.20 23.49 -2.00
C GLU A 869 27.50 22.74 -1.71
N VAL A 870 27.88 21.87 -2.63
CA VAL A 870 29.22 21.30 -2.68
C VAL A 870 30.08 22.29 -3.46
N LYS A 871 30.96 22.99 -2.74
CA LYS A 871 31.99 23.84 -3.33
C LYS A 871 33.25 23.01 -3.54
N THR A 872 33.77 23.05 -4.77
CA THR A 872 35.13 22.61 -5.07
C THR A 872 35.92 23.86 -5.36
N ASP A 873 36.98 24.10 -4.59
CA ASP A 873 37.92 25.19 -4.86
C ASP A 873 38.68 24.92 -6.16
N ASP A 874 39.06 25.98 -6.86
CA ASP A 874 39.97 25.87 -7.98
C ASP A 874 41.34 25.36 -7.49
N GLN A 875 42.05 24.60 -8.31
CA GLN A 875 43.36 24.06 -7.96
C GLN A 875 44.41 24.68 -8.86
N CYS A 876 45.27 25.51 -8.27
CA CYS A 876 46.37 26.16 -8.96
C CYS A 876 45.89 26.93 -10.21
N THR A 877 44.78 27.66 -10.11
CA THR A 877 44.19 28.52 -11.16
C THR A 877 43.87 27.79 -12.47
N GLN A 878 43.31 26.58 -12.40
CA GLN A 878 43.07 25.71 -13.56
C GLN A 878 41.61 25.70 -14.06
N LYS A 879 40.73 26.52 -13.48
CA LYS A 879 39.28 26.48 -13.74
C LYS A 879 38.64 25.15 -13.34
N LEU A 880 39.11 24.56 -12.24
CA LEU A 880 38.54 23.32 -11.71
C LEU A 880 37.52 23.58 -10.59
N GLY A 881 37.25 24.85 -10.29
CA GLY A 881 36.27 25.23 -9.27
C GLY A 881 34.83 24.94 -9.71
N SER A 882 33.97 24.61 -8.73
CA SER A 882 32.54 24.36 -8.98
C SER A 882 31.67 24.62 -7.76
N ILE A 883 30.41 24.98 -7.98
CA ILE A 883 29.33 25.05 -6.99
C ILE A 883 28.20 24.16 -7.48
N GLN A 884 27.96 23.07 -6.78
CA GLN A 884 26.97 22.05 -7.18
C GLN A 884 26.00 21.79 -6.02
N ASN A 885 24.87 21.13 -6.30
CA ASN A 885 23.91 20.70 -5.27
C ASN A 885 23.37 21.84 -4.38
N VAL A 886 23.18 23.04 -4.94
CA VAL A 886 22.47 24.11 -4.23
C VAL A 886 21.03 23.67 -4.04
N ALA A 887 20.64 23.39 -2.79
CA ALA A 887 19.29 22.97 -2.45
C ALA A 887 18.36 24.19 -2.41
N ILE A 888 17.22 24.05 -3.08
CA ILE A 888 16.15 25.03 -3.12
C ILE A 888 14.92 24.38 -2.48
N THR A 889 14.41 24.97 -1.40
CA THR A 889 13.23 24.50 -0.67
C THR A 889 12.06 25.46 -0.90
N GLY A 890 10.82 24.96 -0.94
CA GLY A 890 9.64 25.80 -1.25
C GLY A 890 9.58 26.25 -2.71
N GLY A 891 8.61 27.10 -3.06
CA GLY A 891 8.36 27.51 -4.45
C GLY A 891 7.75 26.41 -5.33
N LYS A 892 7.30 26.79 -6.54
CA LYS A 892 6.73 25.85 -7.51
C LYS A 892 7.78 25.43 -8.54
N GLN A 893 7.97 24.13 -8.73
CA GLN A 893 8.84 23.59 -9.78
C GLN A 893 8.20 23.66 -11.18
N PRO A 894 8.98 23.70 -12.28
CA PRO A 894 10.44 23.71 -12.34
C PRO A 894 11.08 25.09 -12.05
N TYR A 895 12.29 25.10 -11.49
CA TYR A 895 13.04 26.32 -11.20
C TYR A 895 13.91 26.79 -12.38
N THR A 896 14.08 28.10 -12.51
CA THR A 896 15.01 28.74 -13.44
C THR A 896 16.22 29.27 -12.67
N TYR A 897 17.43 28.95 -13.13
CA TYR A 897 18.68 29.32 -12.47
C TYR A 897 19.45 30.35 -13.29
N LYS A 898 20.11 31.29 -12.61
CA LYS A 898 20.97 32.30 -13.23
C LYS A 898 22.18 32.57 -12.34
N TRP A 899 23.38 32.34 -12.87
CA TRP A 899 24.64 32.61 -12.19
C TRP A 899 25.28 33.88 -12.73
N LEU A 900 25.62 34.82 -11.85
CA LEU A 900 26.30 36.08 -12.17
C LEU A 900 27.73 36.07 -11.61
N ASN A 901 28.67 36.64 -12.34
CA ASN A 901 30.01 36.95 -11.82
C ASN A 901 30.00 38.27 -11.03
N SER A 902 31.13 38.61 -10.39
CA SER A 902 31.28 39.86 -9.64
C SER A 902 31.12 41.15 -10.45
N ALA A 903 31.13 41.08 -11.79
CA ALA A 903 30.85 42.20 -12.69
C ALA A 903 29.37 42.28 -13.11
N GLY A 904 28.50 41.43 -12.56
CA GLY A 904 27.07 41.37 -12.87
C GLY A 904 26.73 40.66 -14.19
N GLY A 905 27.73 40.08 -14.88
CA GLY A 905 27.52 39.34 -16.12
C GLY A 905 27.07 37.91 -15.86
N GLN A 906 26.04 37.46 -16.58
CA GLN A 906 25.57 36.07 -16.49
C GLN A 906 26.59 35.11 -17.12
N ILE A 907 26.94 34.05 -16.40
CA ILE A 907 27.94 33.06 -16.81
C ILE A 907 27.39 31.63 -16.94
N ALA A 908 26.25 31.32 -16.30
CA ALA A 908 25.56 30.04 -16.43
C ALA A 908 24.06 30.17 -16.13
N SER A 909 23.26 29.21 -16.60
CA SER A 909 21.81 29.12 -16.39
C SER A 909 21.35 27.75 -15.90
N THR A 910 22.28 26.97 -15.34
CA THR A 910 22.07 25.62 -14.82
C THR A 910 22.08 25.64 -13.29
N ALA A 911 21.50 24.61 -12.66
CA ALA A 911 21.51 24.47 -11.19
C ALA A 911 22.93 24.40 -10.61
N ALA A 912 23.87 23.78 -11.34
CA ALA A 912 25.29 23.74 -11.01
C ALA A 912 26.08 24.81 -11.78
N LEU A 913 27.09 25.40 -11.13
CA LEU A 913 28.15 26.19 -11.74
C LEU A 913 29.43 25.36 -11.76
N ILE A 914 29.99 25.09 -12.94
CA ILE A 914 31.20 24.26 -13.09
C ILE A 914 32.26 24.97 -13.93
N ASN A 915 33.50 24.52 -13.83
CA ASN A 915 34.64 25.00 -14.62
C ASN A 915 34.98 26.49 -14.41
N VAL A 916 34.91 26.96 -13.17
CA VAL A 916 35.18 28.36 -12.80
C VAL A 916 36.50 28.51 -12.04
N THR A 917 37.11 29.69 -12.12
CA THR A 917 38.30 30.05 -11.32
C THR A 917 37.91 30.48 -9.91
N GLU A 918 38.89 30.83 -9.08
CA GLU A 918 38.62 31.63 -7.88
C GLU A 918 37.82 32.90 -8.21
N GLY A 919 36.89 33.26 -7.32
CA GLY A 919 35.98 34.38 -7.52
C GLY A 919 34.70 34.31 -6.68
N THR A 920 33.87 35.34 -6.79
CA THR A 920 32.53 35.39 -6.17
C THR A 920 31.45 35.29 -7.25
N TYR A 921 30.46 34.44 -7.01
CA TYR A 921 29.38 34.12 -7.94
C TYR A 921 28.02 34.21 -7.25
N GLU A 922 27.08 34.95 -7.82
CA GLU A 922 25.71 35.07 -7.30
C GLU A 922 24.78 34.11 -8.05
N LEU A 923 24.10 33.24 -7.33
CA LEU A 923 22.99 32.46 -7.86
C LEU A 923 21.69 33.21 -7.63
N GLN A 924 20.90 33.35 -8.68
CA GLN A 924 19.50 33.75 -8.64
C GLN A 924 18.64 32.57 -9.08
N VAL A 925 17.64 32.22 -8.28
CA VAL A 925 16.67 31.17 -8.59
C VAL A 925 15.29 31.78 -8.64
N THR A 926 14.52 31.46 -9.67
CA THR A 926 13.13 31.86 -9.83
C THR A 926 12.28 30.63 -10.01
N ASP A 927 11.14 30.57 -9.33
CA ASP A 927 10.24 29.44 -9.43
C ASP A 927 9.40 29.47 -10.73
N ALA A 928 8.60 28.43 -10.97
CA ALA A 928 7.76 28.32 -12.16
C ALA A 928 6.61 29.35 -12.20
N THR A 929 6.30 30.02 -11.09
CA THR A 929 5.28 31.06 -11.03
C THR A 929 5.83 32.43 -11.41
N GLY A 930 7.16 32.61 -11.28
CA GLY A 930 7.84 33.87 -11.57
C GLY A 930 7.70 34.93 -10.47
N CYS A 931 6.99 34.61 -9.38
CA CYS A 931 6.68 35.56 -8.31
C CYS A 931 7.60 35.41 -7.09
N ASP A 932 8.23 34.24 -6.88
CA ASP A 932 9.28 34.05 -5.87
C ASP A 932 10.66 33.98 -6.55
N MET A 933 11.56 34.88 -6.13
CA MET A 933 12.97 34.87 -6.50
C MET A 933 13.83 34.95 -5.25
N VAL A 934 14.80 34.04 -5.15
CA VAL A 934 15.83 34.07 -4.11
C VAL A 934 17.21 34.15 -4.73
N SER A 935 18.11 34.85 -4.05
CA SER A 935 19.49 35.01 -4.49
C SER A 935 20.47 34.73 -3.35
N HIS A 936 21.63 34.19 -3.70
CA HIS A 936 22.71 33.97 -2.76
C HIS A 936 24.08 34.02 -3.43
N THR A 937 25.07 34.60 -2.74
CA THR A 937 26.44 34.72 -3.22
C THR A 937 27.35 33.64 -2.65
N TYR A 938 28.13 33.02 -3.50
CA TYR A 938 29.09 31.98 -3.17
C TYR A 938 30.51 32.40 -3.58
N THR A 939 31.50 31.98 -2.80
CA THR A 939 32.92 32.22 -3.10
C THR A 939 33.63 30.91 -3.41
N ILE A 940 34.38 30.86 -4.50
CA ILE A 940 35.34 29.80 -4.82
C ILE A 940 36.74 30.33 -4.51
N GLN A 941 37.50 29.57 -3.72
CA GLN A 941 38.90 29.88 -3.42
C GLN A 941 39.83 29.16 -4.41
N ASN A 942 41.11 29.53 -4.41
CA ASN A 942 42.16 28.76 -5.08
C ASN A 942 42.98 28.03 -4.02
N GLN A 943 42.95 26.70 -4.06
CA GLN A 943 43.76 25.87 -3.19
C GLN A 943 45.11 25.57 -3.85
N THR A 944 46.19 25.81 -3.11
CA THR A 944 47.56 25.54 -3.55
C THR A 944 48.18 24.46 -2.66
N SER A 945 47.79 23.20 -2.88
CA SER A 945 48.46 22.08 -2.19
C SER A 945 49.92 21.97 -2.65
N ALA A 946 50.85 21.74 -1.71
CA ALA A 946 52.27 21.63 -2.02
C ALA A 946 52.52 20.44 -2.96
N LEU A 947 52.94 20.71 -4.20
CA LEU A 947 53.31 19.65 -5.14
C LEU A 947 54.55 18.92 -4.61
N ALA A 948 54.49 17.58 -4.49
CA ALA A 948 55.69 16.80 -4.15
C ALA A 948 56.84 17.03 -5.16
N ALA A 949 58.09 16.94 -4.73
CA ALA A 949 59.23 17.12 -5.61
C ALA A 949 59.37 15.96 -6.63
N PRO A 950 59.91 16.20 -7.85
CA PRO A 950 60.23 15.13 -8.79
C PRO A 950 61.25 14.15 -8.21
N VAL A 951 61.08 12.84 -8.40
CA VAL A 951 62.04 11.82 -8.00
C VAL A 951 62.87 11.41 -9.21
N VAL A 952 64.19 11.37 -9.07
CA VAL A 952 65.15 11.02 -10.13
C VAL A 952 66.10 9.95 -9.61
N ALA A 953 66.36 8.92 -10.42
CA ALA A 953 66.97 7.67 -9.95
C ALA A 953 68.49 7.72 -9.73
N SER A 954 69.21 8.63 -10.40
CA SER A 954 70.67 8.71 -10.30
C SER A 954 71.25 10.02 -10.85
N ASN A 955 72.50 10.31 -10.46
CA ASN A 955 73.36 11.32 -11.09
C ASN A 955 73.78 10.88 -12.51
N ILE A 956 74.21 11.83 -13.34
CA ILE A 956 74.54 11.61 -14.77
C ILE A 956 76.04 11.84 -15.00
N GLN A 957 76.69 10.95 -15.75
CA GLN A 957 78.08 11.09 -16.23
C GLN A 957 78.09 11.24 -17.77
N LEU A 958 78.77 12.27 -18.27
CA LEU A 958 79.00 12.53 -19.69
C LEU A 958 80.51 12.49 -19.99
N CYS A 959 80.93 11.95 -21.14
CA CYS A 959 82.35 11.88 -21.51
C CYS A 959 82.90 13.22 -22.08
N GLY A 960 82.04 14.20 -22.38
CA GLY A 960 82.38 15.54 -22.87
C GLY A 960 81.15 16.45 -22.91
N PRO A 961 81.30 17.75 -23.24
CA PRO A 961 80.18 18.69 -23.34
C PRO A 961 79.04 18.15 -24.22
N GLY A 962 77.81 18.11 -23.71
CA GLY A 962 76.71 17.44 -24.43
C GLY A 962 75.36 17.45 -23.72
N GLN A 963 74.38 16.73 -24.28
CA GLN A 963 73.03 16.63 -23.74
C GLN A 963 72.94 15.59 -22.62
N ALA A 964 72.59 16.02 -21.41
CA ALA A 964 72.18 15.14 -20.32
C ALA A 964 70.69 14.80 -20.45
N VAL A 965 70.35 13.52 -20.23
CA VAL A 965 68.96 13.02 -20.25
C VAL A 965 68.59 12.55 -18.85
N VAL A 966 67.61 13.20 -18.23
CA VAL A 966 67.09 12.85 -16.89
C VAL A 966 65.70 12.24 -17.04
N ASN A 967 65.46 11.08 -16.44
CA ASN A 967 64.14 10.48 -16.38
C ASN A 967 63.52 10.68 -14.99
N VAL A 968 62.33 11.28 -14.95
CA VAL A 968 61.56 11.43 -13.70
C VAL A 968 60.85 10.10 -13.39
N ALA A 969 61.12 9.55 -12.20
CA ALA A 969 60.64 8.23 -11.76
C ALA A 969 59.18 8.24 -11.25
N ASN A 970 58.65 9.41 -10.85
CA ASN A 970 57.25 9.59 -10.44
C ASN A 970 56.49 10.56 -11.38
N PRO A 971 56.39 10.25 -12.68
CA PRO A 971 55.73 11.15 -13.62
C PRO A 971 54.22 11.18 -13.35
N GLY A 972 53.65 12.39 -13.23
CA GLY A 972 52.21 12.56 -13.21
C GLY A 972 51.66 13.16 -14.51
N THR A 973 50.34 13.12 -14.69
CA THR A 973 49.65 13.68 -15.85
C THR A 973 49.43 15.19 -15.69
N GLY A 974 49.56 15.96 -16.77
CA GLY A 974 49.31 17.41 -16.78
C GLY A 974 50.44 18.31 -16.23
N TYR A 975 51.51 17.73 -15.69
CA TYR A 975 52.64 18.51 -15.16
C TYR A 975 53.57 19.04 -16.26
N THR A 976 54.13 20.22 -16.02
CA THR A 976 55.28 20.77 -16.74
C THR A 976 56.49 20.78 -15.81
N TYR A 977 57.69 20.42 -16.29
CA TYR A 977 58.90 20.41 -15.47
C TYR A 977 59.80 21.59 -15.84
N ARG A 978 60.30 22.30 -14.83
CA ARG A 978 61.30 23.36 -14.98
C ARG A 978 62.63 22.88 -14.46
N ILE A 979 63.68 23.17 -15.23
CA ILE A 979 65.07 22.90 -14.88
C ILE A 979 65.73 24.24 -14.58
N TYR A 980 66.42 24.31 -13.45
CA TYR A 980 67.12 25.48 -12.93
C TYR A 980 68.61 25.23 -12.83
N ASP A 981 69.38 26.32 -12.87
CA ASP A 981 70.82 26.30 -12.68
C ASP A 981 71.28 26.30 -11.21
N SER A 982 70.36 26.57 -10.28
CA SER A 982 70.66 26.73 -8.86
C SER A 982 69.47 26.26 -8.00
N LYS A 983 69.75 25.96 -6.72
CA LYS A 983 68.74 25.46 -5.78
C LYS A 983 67.67 26.51 -5.45
N THR A 984 68.03 27.79 -5.44
CA THR A 984 67.16 28.90 -4.99
C THR A 984 67.03 30.04 -6.01
N GLY A 985 67.84 30.08 -7.06
CA GLY A 985 67.77 31.15 -8.08
C GLY A 985 66.59 30.97 -9.03
N ASN A 986 66.11 32.06 -9.63
CA ASN A 986 64.89 32.04 -10.46
C ASN A 986 65.14 31.72 -11.94
N LYS A 987 66.39 31.46 -12.34
CA LYS A 987 66.74 31.23 -13.74
C LYS A 987 66.38 29.82 -14.19
N VAL A 988 65.30 29.73 -14.96
CA VAL A 988 64.90 28.52 -15.68
C VAL A 988 65.80 28.36 -16.90
N ILE A 989 66.52 27.23 -16.99
CA ILE A 989 67.40 26.89 -18.11
C ILE A 989 66.73 25.98 -19.14
N ALA A 990 65.64 25.28 -18.76
CA ALA A 990 64.76 24.57 -19.69
C ALA A 990 63.39 24.32 -19.04
N GLU A 991 62.34 24.27 -19.85
CA GLU A 991 60.99 23.88 -19.41
C GLU A 991 60.40 22.86 -20.39
N GLN A 992 59.89 21.73 -19.90
CA GLN A 992 59.48 20.59 -20.72
C GLN A 992 58.25 19.89 -20.12
N LYS A 993 57.30 19.49 -20.98
CA LYS A 993 56.10 18.71 -20.57
C LYS A 993 56.34 17.19 -20.51
N SER A 994 57.50 16.75 -21.01
CA SER A 994 57.91 15.33 -21.02
C SER A 994 58.52 14.93 -19.68
N SER A 995 58.29 13.70 -19.22
CA SER A 995 58.98 13.11 -18.06
C SER A 995 60.43 12.68 -18.36
N ARG A 996 60.79 12.60 -19.65
CA ARG A 996 62.16 12.48 -20.14
C ARG A 996 62.67 13.88 -20.45
N LEU A 997 63.48 14.42 -19.54
CA LEU A 997 64.00 15.78 -19.57
C LEU A 997 65.38 15.80 -20.22
N THR A 998 65.65 16.82 -21.04
CA THR A 998 66.93 16.97 -21.72
C THR A 998 67.56 18.33 -21.46
N VAL A 999 68.84 18.39 -21.10
CA VAL A 999 69.54 19.66 -20.87
C VAL A 999 70.98 19.58 -21.34
N ASN A 1000 71.44 20.60 -22.07
CA ASN A 1000 72.83 20.66 -22.52
C ASN A 1000 73.73 21.18 -21.40
N VAL A 1001 74.81 20.45 -21.12
CA VAL A 1001 75.76 20.75 -20.06
C VAL A 1001 77.17 20.80 -20.65
N LYS A 1002 77.90 21.90 -20.39
CA LYS A 1002 79.26 22.11 -20.90
C LYS A 1002 80.34 21.58 -19.97
N ASP A 1003 80.16 21.77 -18.66
CA ASP A 1003 81.10 21.37 -17.60
C ASP A 1003 80.32 20.73 -16.44
N SER A 1004 81.00 19.94 -15.60
CA SER A 1004 80.39 19.30 -14.43
C SER A 1004 79.64 20.29 -13.53
N ARG A 1005 78.36 20.05 -13.26
CA ARG A 1005 77.49 20.92 -12.44
C ARG A 1005 76.26 20.21 -11.91
N SER A 1006 75.67 20.76 -10.85
CA SER A 1006 74.30 20.42 -10.46
C SER A 1006 73.27 21.14 -11.35
N ILE A 1007 72.15 20.47 -11.60
CA ILE A 1007 70.91 21.06 -12.11
C ILE A 1007 69.78 20.75 -11.13
N TYR A 1008 68.73 21.58 -11.12
CA TYR A 1008 67.64 21.45 -10.16
C TYR A 1008 66.30 21.39 -10.88
N ILE A 1009 65.46 20.42 -10.56
CA ILE A 1009 64.23 20.14 -11.31
C ILE A 1009 63.02 20.30 -10.38
N SER A 1010 62.05 21.12 -10.79
CA SER A 1010 60.72 21.19 -10.15
C SER A 1010 59.65 20.72 -11.14
N ARG A 1011 58.45 20.44 -10.62
CA ARG A 1011 57.24 20.27 -11.42
C ARG A 1011 56.24 21.38 -11.13
N LEU A 1012 55.49 21.75 -12.16
CA LEU A 1012 54.53 22.84 -12.21
C LEU A 1012 53.16 22.28 -12.65
N LEU A 1013 52.10 22.70 -11.96
CA LEU A 1013 50.70 22.47 -12.32
C LEU A 1013 49.94 23.79 -12.14
N GLY A 1014 49.49 24.38 -13.25
CA GLY A 1014 48.90 25.72 -13.23
C GLY A 1014 49.87 26.75 -12.62
N SER A 1015 49.44 27.45 -11.57
CA SER A 1015 50.27 28.40 -10.81
C SER A 1015 51.13 27.78 -9.68
N CYS A 1016 50.98 26.49 -9.38
CA CYS A 1016 51.72 25.84 -8.30
C CYS A 1016 53.01 25.18 -8.80
N GLU A 1017 54.11 25.36 -8.06
CA GLU A 1017 55.41 24.74 -8.34
C GLU A 1017 55.93 23.96 -7.13
N SER A 1018 56.50 22.77 -7.36
CA SER A 1018 57.06 21.91 -6.31
C SER A 1018 58.40 22.43 -5.77
N GLN A 1019 58.84 21.85 -4.65
CA GLN A 1019 60.25 21.89 -4.26
C GLN A 1019 61.14 21.29 -5.36
N ARG A 1020 62.40 21.75 -5.43
CA ARG A 1020 63.36 21.34 -6.45
C ARG A 1020 64.18 20.12 -6.02
N THR A 1021 64.38 19.20 -6.96
CA THR A 1021 65.25 18.03 -6.81
C THR A 1021 66.58 18.27 -7.50
N GLU A 1022 67.68 18.04 -6.80
CA GLU A 1022 69.03 18.19 -7.32
C GLU A 1022 69.46 16.94 -8.12
N VAL A 1023 70.09 17.17 -9.27
CA VAL A 1023 70.76 16.13 -10.08
C VAL A 1023 72.17 16.60 -10.39
N LEU A 1024 73.18 15.81 -10.01
CA LEU A 1024 74.55 16.08 -10.40
C LEU A 1024 74.80 15.56 -11.82
N VAL A 1025 75.33 16.42 -12.70
CA VAL A 1025 75.79 16.05 -14.03
C VAL A 1025 77.31 16.28 -14.10
N ALA A 1026 78.09 15.21 -14.20
CA ALA A 1026 79.54 15.28 -14.36
C ALA A 1026 79.94 15.17 -15.83
N VAL A 1027 80.92 15.97 -16.28
CA VAL A 1027 81.40 16.03 -17.67
C VAL A 1027 82.91 15.80 -17.71
N GLY A 1028 83.35 14.81 -18.50
CA GLY A 1028 84.76 14.44 -18.73
C GLY A 1028 85.22 13.15 -18.04
N VAL A 1029 86.48 12.79 -18.26
CA VAL A 1029 87.23 11.74 -17.52
C VAL A 1029 88.36 12.44 -16.76
N SER A 1030 88.25 12.59 -15.44
CA SER A 1030 89.19 13.37 -14.63
C SER A 1030 90.16 12.48 -13.85
N GLY A 1031 91.46 12.80 -13.93
CA GLY A 1031 92.48 12.30 -13.00
C GLY A 1031 93.31 11.10 -13.48
N THR A 1032 93.00 10.50 -14.64
CA THR A 1032 93.77 9.34 -15.14
C THR A 1032 94.99 9.78 -15.96
N THR A 1033 96.19 9.58 -15.44
CA THR A 1033 97.45 9.82 -16.18
C THR A 1033 98.14 8.49 -16.44
N ILE A 1034 98.42 8.19 -17.71
CA ILE A 1034 99.04 6.93 -18.14
C ILE A 1034 100.48 7.22 -18.58
N PRO A 1035 101.50 6.85 -17.78
CA PRO A 1035 102.89 6.95 -18.20
C PRO A 1035 103.15 6.04 -19.41
N ASN A 1036 104.03 6.44 -20.32
CA ASN A 1036 104.36 5.66 -21.51
C ASN A 1036 105.74 4.99 -21.44
N THR A 1037 106.46 5.08 -20.31
CA THR A 1037 107.78 4.48 -20.11
C THR A 1037 107.95 3.95 -18.68
N ILE A 1038 108.63 2.81 -18.51
CA ILE A 1038 109.11 2.29 -17.22
C ILE A 1038 110.58 1.87 -17.31
N THR A 1039 111.29 1.92 -16.18
CA THR A 1039 112.70 1.56 -16.03
C THR A 1039 112.89 0.53 -14.91
N PRO A 1040 112.44 -0.73 -15.08
CA PRO A 1040 112.56 -1.77 -14.06
C PRO A 1040 114.02 -2.22 -13.92
N ASN A 1041 114.80 -1.46 -13.14
CA ASN A 1041 116.22 -1.66 -12.81
C ASN A 1041 116.45 -1.87 -11.29
N GLY A 1042 115.41 -1.70 -10.46
CA GLY A 1042 115.43 -1.91 -9.02
C GLY A 1042 115.94 -0.72 -8.20
N ASP A 1043 116.00 0.49 -8.78
CA ASP A 1043 116.42 1.71 -8.07
C ASP A 1043 115.28 2.39 -7.29
N GLY A 1044 114.06 1.85 -7.37
CA GLY A 1044 112.85 2.35 -6.73
C GLY A 1044 112.14 3.46 -7.52
N ILE A 1045 112.67 3.86 -8.68
CA ILE A 1045 112.15 4.94 -9.52
C ILE A 1045 111.65 4.37 -10.85
N ASN A 1046 110.35 4.53 -11.11
CA ASN A 1046 109.69 4.03 -12.34
C ASN A 1046 109.88 2.53 -12.62
N ASP A 1047 110.17 1.73 -11.59
CA ASP A 1047 110.21 0.27 -11.67
C ASP A 1047 108.84 -0.34 -11.98
N LEU A 1048 107.76 0.36 -11.62
CA LEU A 1048 106.37 -0.05 -11.83
C LEU A 1048 105.64 0.92 -12.77
N TRP A 1049 104.82 0.38 -13.65
CA TRP A 1049 103.85 1.15 -14.41
C TRP A 1049 102.71 1.55 -13.48
N GLN A 1050 102.71 2.79 -13.00
CA GLN A 1050 101.70 3.31 -12.08
C GLN A 1050 100.76 4.24 -12.84
N ILE A 1051 99.52 3.80 -13.07
CA ILE A 1051 98.47 4.62 -13.69
C ILE A 1051 97.67 5.29 -12.58
N LYS A 1052 97.91 6.59 -12.39
CA LYS A 1052 97.19 7.38 -11.37
C LYS A 1052 95.72 7.54 -11.78
N GLY A 1053 94.79 7.55 -10.82
CA GLY A 1053 93.37 7.81 -11.05
C GLY A 1053 92.55 6.58 -11.47
N MET A 1054 93.14 5.38 -11.48
CA MET A 1054 92.44 4.13 -11.79
C MET A 1054 91.51 3.66 -10.66
N GLU A 1055 91.73 4.12 -9.43
CA GLU A 1055 90.90 3.86 -8.26
C GLU A 1055 89.44 4.35 -8.41
N ASN A 1056 89.22 5.36 -9.27
CA ASN A 1056 87.89 5.90 -9.59
C ASN A 1056 87.11 5.01 -10.57
N TYR A 1057 87.77 4.01 -11.15
CA TYR A 1057 87.20 3.10 -12.16
C TYR A 1057 87.42 1.63 -11.73
N PRO A 1058 86.75 1.16 -10.67
CA PRO A 1058 86.96 -0.19 -10.12
C PRO A 1058 86.57 -1.30 -11.11
N ALA A 1059 85.74 -0.99 -12.11
CA ALA A 1059 85.37 -1.90 -13.20
C ALA A 1059 86.32 -1.85 -14.40
N ALA A 1060 87.38 -1.04 -14.37
CA ALA A 1060 88.28 -0.87 -15.52
C ALA A 1060 89.06 -2.14 -15.84
N GLN A 1061 89.41 -2.35 -17.10
CA GLN A 1061 90.23 -3.46 -17.58
C GLN A 1061 91.46 -2.92 -18.30
N VAL A 1062 92.64 -3.19 -17.77
CA VAL A 1062 93.94 -2.77 -18.31
C VAL A 1062 94.67 -3.98 -18.88
N GLN A 1063 95.10 -3.90 -20.13
CA GLN A 1063 95.78 -4.99 -20.84
C GLN A 1063 97.03 -4.46 -21.54
N LEU A 1064 98.08 -5.29 -21.59
CA LEU A 1064 99.35 -4.98 -22.25
C LEU A 1064 99.75 -6.09 -23.21
N PHE A 1065 100.27 -5.73 -24.37
CA PHE A 1065 100.60 -6.63 -25.48
C PHE A 1065 102.02 -6.37 -26.00
N ASN A 1066 102.73 -7.43 -26.40
CA ASN A 1066 104.00 -7.28 -27.12
C ASN A 1066 103.77 -6.92 -28.59
N ARG A 1067 104.85 -6.63 -29.35
CA ARG A 1067 104.78 -6.27 -30.78
C ARG A 1067 104.11 -7.31 -31.69
N ASN A 1068 104.01 -8.56 -31.26
CA ASN A 1068 103.35 -9.64 -32.00
C ASN A 1068 101.86 -9.79 -31.61
N GLY A 1069 101.31 -8.87 -30.80
CA GLY A 1069 99.92 -8.90 -30.34
C GLY A 1069 99.65 -9.90 -29.21
N GLN A 1070 100.67 -10.50 -28.61
CA GLN A 1070 100.48 -11.42 -27.48
C GLN A 1070 100.34 -10.63 -26.18
N LYS A 1071 99.27 -10.91 -25.41
CA LYS A 1071 99.04 -10.30 -24.10
C LYS A 1071 100.11 -10.73 -23.10
N VAL A 1072 100.81 -9.76 -22.53
CA VAL A 1072 101.88 -9.97 -21.53
C VAL A 1072 101.46 -9.56 -20.13
N PHE A 1073 100.40 -8.75 -19.99
CA PHE A 1073 99.85 -8.34 -18.69
C PHE A 1073 98.35 -8.03 -18.80
N GLU A 1074 97.60 -8.28 -17.73
CA GLU A 1074 96.19 -7.90 -17.58
C GLU A 1074 95.84 -7.64 -16.12
N SER A 1075 95.02 -6.63 -15.88
CA SER A 1075 94.52 -6.29 -14.54
C SER A 1075 93.10 -5.68 -14.61
N ARG A 1076 92.19 -6.16 -13.76
CA ARG A 1076 90.87 -5.53 -13.53
C ARG A 1076 90.94 -4.60 -12.32
N GLY A 1077 90.34 -3.42 -12.43
CA GLY A 1077 90.43 -2.32 -11.46
C GLY A 1077 91.87 -1.80 -11.27
N TYR A 1078 92.81 -2.24 -12.10
CA TYR A 1078 94.25 -2.00 -11.94
C TYR A 1078 94.80 -2.33 -10.54
N ALA A 1079 94.37 -3.46 -9.98
CA ALA A 1079 94.69 -3.86 -8.60
C ALA A 1079 96.19 -4.10 -8.32
N SER A 1080 96.99 -4.34 -9.36
CA SER A 1080 98.44 -4.47 -9.28
C SER A 1080 99.07 -3.74 -10.46
N ALA A 1081 100.09 -2.94 -10.17
CA ALA A 1081 100.89 -2.25 -11.18
C ALA A 1081 101.79 -3.23 -11.94
N PHE A 1082 102.06 -2.95 -13.21
CA PHE A 1082 102.92 -3.82 -14.04
C PHE A 1082 104.41 -3.54 -13.77
N ASP A 1083 105.19 -4.57 -13.49
CA ASP A 1083 106.60 -4.47 -13.05
C ASP A 1083 107.63 -4.73 -14.17
N GLY A 1084 107.18 -4.85 -15.42
CA GLY A 1084 108.05 -5.17 -16.55
C GLY A 1084 108.49 -6.63 -16.63
N THR A 1085 107.87 -7.54 -15.88
CA THR A 1085 108.11 -8.99 -15.95
C THR A 1085 106.90 -9.76 -16.50
N ARG A 1086 107.14 -10.99 -16.96
CA ARG A 1086 106.08 -11.96 -17.26
C ARG A 1086 106.46 -13.30 -16.64
N ASN A 1087 105.59 -13.84 -15.78
CA ASN A 1087 105.86 -15.06 -15.01
C ASN A 1087 107.17 -14.97 -14.19
N GLY A 1088 107.47 -13.80 -13.63
CA GLY A 1088 108.69 -13.55 -12.85
C GLY A 1088 109.97 -13.42 -13.66
N GLN A 1089 109.90 -13.50 -15.00
CA GLN A 1089 111.05 -13.29 -15.89
C GLN A 1089 111.03 -11.88 -16.50
N PRO A 1090 112.16 -11.15 -16.50
CA PRO A 1090 112.20 -9.80 -17.04
C PRO A 1090 111.91 -9.77 -18.55
N LEU A 1091 110.96 -8.94 -18.99
CA LEU A 1091 110.64 -8.83 -20.42
C LEU A 1091 111.72 -8.06 -21.19
N PRO A 1092 111.92 -8.29 -22.51
CA PRO A 1092 112.90 -7.54 -23.29
C PRO A 1092 112.62 -6.04 -23.33
N ILE A 1093 113.69 -5.24 -23.37
CA ILE A 1093 113.63 -3.80 -23.67
C ILE A 1093 112.92 -3.61 -25.01
N GLY A 1094 111.96 -2.70 -25.04
CA GLY A 1094 111.16 -2.45 -26.24
C GLY A 1094 109.80 -1.86 -25.93
N THR A 1095 109.05 -1.58 -27.00
CA THR A 1095 107.73 -0.98 -26.92
C THR A 1095 106.63 -2.04 -26.90
N TYR A 1096 105.75 -1.93 -25.92
CA TYR A 1096 104.54 -2.70 -25.72
C TYR A 1096 103.33 -1.80 -25.95
N PHE A 1097 102.16 -2.38 -26.20
CA PHE A 1097 100.94 -1.63 -26.46
C PHE A 1097 99.91 -1.92 -25.39
N TYR A 1098 99.26 -0.89 -24.86
CA TYR A 1098 98.20 -1.06 -23.87
C TYR A 1098 96.82 -0.76 -24.46
N ILE A 1099 95.81 -1.42 -23.89
CA ILE A 1099 94.39 -1.11 -24.08
C ILE A 1099 93.75 -1.04 -22.69
N ILE A 1100 93.01 0.04 -22.42
CA ILE A 1100 92.32 0.29 -21.16
C ILE A 1100 90.85 0.60 -21.44
N ASN A 1101 89.95 -0.21 -20.89
CA ASN A 1101 88.51 0.04 -20.86
C ASN A 1101 88.12 0.53 -19.47
N LEU A 1102 87.53 1.72 -19.32
CA LEU A 1102 87.13 2.24 -18.01
C LEU A 1102 85.79 1.69 -17.49
N GLY A 1103 85.02 0.97 -18.31
CA GLY A 1103 83.74 0.38 -17.90
C GLY A 1103 82.58 1.39 -17.73
N SER A 1104 82.75 2.64 -18.16
CA SER A 1104 81.80 3.75 -17.95
C SER A 1104 81.11 4.25 -19.23
N GLY A 1105 81.10 3.45 -20.30
CA GLY A 1105 80.53 3.83 -21.60
C GLY A 1105 81.36 4.84 -22.43
N CYS A 1106 82.55 5.24 -21.95
CA CYS A 1106 83.49 6.05 -22.71
C CYS A 1106 84.41 5.19 -23.61
N ASN A 1107 85.10 5.82 -24.59
CA ASN A 1107 85.99 5.14 -25.54
C ASN A 1107 87.18 4.42 -24.87
N LEU A 1108 87.68 3.35 -25.50
CA LEU A 1108 88.90 2.63 -25.08
C LEU A 1108 90.12 3.55 -25.17
N PHE A 1109 90.95 3.58 -24.14
CA PHE A 1109 92.28 4.21 -24.21
C PHE A 1109 93.28 3.20 -24.74
N SER A 1110 94.07 3.60 -25.73
CA SER A 1110 95.18 2.79 -26.23
C SER A 1110 96.42 3.65 -26.41
N GLY A 1111 97.57 3.00 -26.36
CA GLY A 1111 98.86 3.67 -26.50
C GLY A 1111 100.01 2.69 -26.34
N SER A 1112 101.21 3.23 -26.16
CA SER A 1112 102.41 2.43 -26.01
C SER A 1112 103.06 2.61 -24.64
N LEU A 1113 103.61 1.53 -24.10
CA LEU A 1113 104.47 1.50 -22.93
C LEU A 1113 105.86 0.98 -23.33
N THR A 1114 106.89 1.79 -23.19
CA THR A 1114 108.27 1.39 -23.47
C THR A 1114 108.96 0.92 -22.19
N ILE A 1115 109.53 -0.28 -22.22
CA ILE A 1115 110.42 -0.77 -21.16
C ILE A 1115 111.84 -0.41 -21.56
N ILE A 1116 112.54 0.31 -20.69
CA ILE A 1116 113.98 0.64 -20.79
C ILE A 1116 114.68 0.02 -19.57
N ARG A 1117 115.96 -0.32 -19.66
CA ARG A 1117 116.76 -0.76 -18.51
C ARG A 1117 118.08 -0.03 -18.45
#